data_AF-A0A8D1R3Q7-F1
#
_entry.id   AF-A0A8D1R3Q7-F1
#
_cell.length_a   1.000
_cell.length_b   1.000
_cell.length_c   1.000
_cell.angle_alpha   90.00
_cell.angle_beta   90.00
_cell.angle_gamma   90.00
#
_symmetry.space_group_name_H-M   'P 1'
#
loop_
_entity.id
_entity.type
_entity.pdbx_description
1 polymer ?
#
loop_
_entity_poly.entity_id
_entity_poly.type
_entity_poly.pdbx_seq_one_letter_code
_entity_poly.pdbx_strand_id
1 'polypeptide(L)'
;GNSMQGLIGLKKKTKSALHPDPTQFPPNSFSLFVSDVLLDNAFTPPCQRMGGMVSFRTFEDFVSLLISLSCGLGLQVPRDEPIHILNVAIKTDCDIEDDRLAAMFREFTQQNVTVFPSNSSVQFEEDRIYRHLEPALAFQLELNRMRNFDLTAIPCANHKMHLYLGAAKVEVGTEVTDYRFFVRAIIRHSDLVTKEASFEYLQNEGERLLLEAMDELEVAFNNTNVRTDCNHIFLNFVPTVIMDPSKIEESVRSMVMRYGSRLWKLRVLQAELKINIRLTPTGKAIPIRLFLTNESGYYLDISLYKEVTDSRTAQIMFQAYGDKQGPLHGMLINTPYVTKDLLQSKRFQAQSLGTTYIYDIPEMFRQSLIKLWESMSTQAYLPPPPLPSDMLTYTELVLDDQGQLVHMNRLPGGNEIGMVAWKMSLKSPEYPEGRDIIVIGNDITYRIGSFGPQEDVLFLRASELARAEGIPRIYVAANSGARIGLAEEIRHMFHVAWVDPEDPYKGYKYLYLTPQDYKRVSALNSVHCEHVEDEGESRYKITDIIGKEEGLGAENLRGSGMIAGESSLAYNEIITISLVTCRAIGIGAYLVRLGQRTIQVENSHLILTGAGALNKVLGREVYTSNNQLGGIQIMHNNGVTHSTVCDDFEGVFTVLHWLSYMPKSVCSSVPLLNSKDPIDRVIEFVPTKAPYDPRWMLAGRAHPTQKGQWLSGFFDYGSFSEIMQPWAQTVVVGRARLGGIPVGVVAVETRTVELSIPADPANLDSEAKIIQQAGQVWFPDSAFKTYQAIKDFNREGLPLMVFANWRGFSGGMKDMYDQMLKFGAYIVDGLRECSQPVMVYIPPQAELRGGSWVVIDPTINPRHMEMYADRESRGSVLEPEGTVEIKFRRKDLVKTMRRVDPVYIHLAERLGTPELSTAERKELESKLKEREEFLLPIYHQVAVQFADLHDTPGRMQEKGVINDILDWKTSRTFFYWRLRRLLLEDLVKKKIHNANPELTDGQIQAMLRRWFVEVEGTVKAYVWDNNKDLVEWLEKQLTEEDGVRSVIEENIKYISRDYVLKQIRSLVQANPEVAMDSIVHMTQHISPTQRAEVVRILSTMDSPST
;
A
#
# COMPACT_ATOMS: atom_id res chain seq x y z
N GLY A 1 -32.66 45.95 35.02
CA GLY A 1 -33.20 47.31 34.92
C GLY A 1 -34.60 47.25 34.37
N ASN A 2 -35.52 47.93 35.05
CA ASN A 2 -36.88 48.38 34.67
C ASN A 2 -37.16 48.36 33.16
N SER A 3 -38.33 48.00 32.63
CA SER A 3 -39.73 48.32 32.99
C SER A 3 -40.65 47.53 32.03
N MET A 4 -41.73 46.84 32.45
CA MET A 4 -43.13 47.33 32.58
C MET A 4 -43.70 47.90 31.25
N GLN A 5 -44.86 47.58 30.68
CA GLN A 5 -46.22 47.08 31.05
C GLN A 5 -46.87 46.55 29.74
N GLY A 6 -47.97 45.79 29.64
CA GLY A 6 -49.04 45.29 30.52
C GLY A 6 -50.03 44.48 29.64
N LEU A 7 -50.60 43.37 30.15
CA LEU A 7 -51.96 43.27 30.73
C LEU A 7 -53.08 43.37 29.66
N ILE A 8 -53.86 42.35 29.31
CA ILE A 8 -55.01 41.68 30.01
C ILE A 8 -55.62 40.73 28.94
N GLY A 9 -56.20 39.54 29.15
CA GLY A 9 -56.54 38.73 30.31
C GLY A 9 -57.69 37.75 29.94
N LEU A 10 -57.67 36.54 30.56
CA LEU A 10 -58.82 35.75 31.08
C LEU A 10 -59.87 35.22 30.05
N LYS A 11 -60.50 34.03 30.13
CA LYS A 11 -60.82 33.06 31.21
C LYS A 11 -61.36 31.78 30.51
N LYS A 12 -60.89 30.56 30.84
CA LYS A 12 -61.56 29.50 31.64
C LYS A 12 -63.09 29.29 31.45
N LYS A 13 -63.48 28.05 31.14
CA LYS A 13 -64.43 27.14 31.87
C LYS A 13 -64.73 25.87 31.02
N THR A 14 -64.27 24.67 31.39
CA THR A 14 -64.83 23.62 32.31
C THR A 14 -66.01 22.76 31.80
N LYS A 15 -65.68 21.46 31.59
CA LYS A 15 -66.26 20.20 32.12
C LYS A 15 -67.59 19.60 31.62
N SER A 16 -67.54 18.25 31.62
CA SER A 16 -68.57 17.19 31.72
C SER A 16 -69.53 16.97 30.55
N ALA A 17 -70.13 15.81 30.32
CA ALA A 17 -69.89 14.36 30.51
C ALA A 17 -71.18 13.68 29.96
N LEU A 18 -71.10 12.41 29.54
CA LEU A 18 -72.17 11.38 29.45
C LEU A 18 -72.40 10.75 28.07
N HIS A 19 -72.29 9.42 28.03
CA HIS A 19 -72.92 8.50 27.06
C HIS A 19 -74.45 8.47 27.26
N PRO A 20 -75.27 8.20 26.22
CA PRO A 20 -75.69 6.81 25.93
C PRO A 20 -75.95 6.47 24.43
N ASP A 21 -75.98 5.17 24.14
CA ASP A 21 -76.51 4.47 22.95
C ASP A 21 -78.07 4.58 22.84
N PRO A 22 -78.79 4.02 21.83
CA PRO A 22 -78.65 4.01 20.36
C PRO A 22 -79.99 4.32 19.61
N THR A 23 -79.97 4.32 18.25
CA THR A 23 -81.09 4.14 17.27
C THR A 23 -81.89 5.33 16.66
N GLN A 24 -82.07 5.24 15.32
CA GLN A 24 -83.11 5.73 14.38
C GLN A 24 -82.93 6.99 13.47
N PHE A 25 -82.63 6.70 12.18
CA PHE A 25 -83.00 7.30 10.85
C PHE A 25 -82.72 8.80 10.51
N PRO A 26 -82.60 9.24 9.22
CA PRO A 26 -82.50 8.57 7.89
C PRO A 26 -81.24 9.01 7.06
N PRO A 27 -80.96 8.42 5.86
CA PRO A 27 -79.84 8.83 5.01
C PRO A 27 -80.27 9.90 3.99
N ASN A 28 -79.62 11.06 4.03
CA ASN A 28 -79.32 11.96 2.88
C ASN A 28 -78.98 13.35 3.40
N SER A 29 -77.72 13.56 3.79
CA SER A 29 -77.06 14.87 3.70
C SER A 29 -75.56 14.67 3.83
N PHE A 30 -74.82 15.03 2.78
CA PHE A 30 -73.36 15.16 2.86
C PHE A 30 -73.06 16.47 3.59
N SER A 31 -72.43 16.39 4.77
CA SER A 31 -71.88 17.55 5.47
C SER A 31 -70.41 17.74 5.08
N LEU A 32 -70.11 18.79 4.31
CA LEU A 32 -68.74 19.28 4.12
C LEU A 32 -68.32 20.09 5.36
N PHE A 33 -67.28 19.64 6.06
CA PHE A 33 -66.52 20.48 7.00
C PHE A 33 -65.23 20.92 6.30
N VAL A 34 -65.09 22.23 6.08
CA VAL A 34 -63.84 22.87 5.63
C VAL A 34 -63.28 23.64 6.82
N SER A 35 -62.06 23.29 7.25
CA SER A 35 -61.31 24.02 8.27
C SER A 35 -60.19 24.81 7.58
N ASP A 36 -60.35 26.14 7.51
CA ASP A 36 -59.28 27.04 7.05
C ASP A 36 -58.34 27.38 8.21
N VAL A 37 -57.05 27.07 8.04
CA VAL A 37 -55.96 27.56 8.89
C VAL A 37 -54.98 28.31 7.98
N LEU A 38 -54.91 29.63 8.15
CA LEU A 38 -53.95 30.51 7.49
C LEU A 38 -52.61 30.48 8.22
N LEU A 39 -51.50 30.23 7.51
CA LEU A 39 -50.12 30.41 8.00
C LEU A 39 -49.21 31.01 6.91
N ASP A 40 -48.24 31.81 7.39
CA ASP A 40 -47.41 32.81 6.70
C ASP A 40 -46.43 32.31 5.61
N ASN A 41 -46.15 33.23 4.69
CA ASN A 41 -45.35 33.10 3.47
C ASN A 41 -43.82 33.07 3.70
N ALA A 42 -43.15 31.98 3.31
CA ALA A 42 -41.73 32.03 2.89
C ALA A 42 -41.23 30.80 2.09
N PHE A 43 -41.91 29.65 2.11
CA PHE A 43 -41.54 28.47 1.31
C PHE A 43 -42.79 27.69 0.88
N THR A 44 -43.31 27.93 -0.33
CA THR A 44 -44.40 27.15 -0.92
C THR A 44 -44.03 26.70 -2.35
N PRO A 45 -44.31 25.44 -2.73
CA PRO A 45 -44.24 25.01 -4.13
C PRO A 45 -45.26 25.79 -4.98
N PRO A 46 -45.10 25.92 -6.32
CA PRO A 46 -45.90 26.84 -7.13
C PRO A 46 -47.41 26.56 -7.12
N CYS A 47 -47.86 25.36 -6.74
CA CYS A 47 -49.25 24.92 -6.84
C CYS A 47 -49.65 23.99 -5.68
N GLN A 48 -50.76 24.26 -4.99
CA GLN A 48 -51.41 23.34 -4.05
C GLN A 48 -52.17 22.26 -4.83
N ARG A 49 -51.91 20.97 -4.55
CA ARG A 49 -52.66 19.84 -5.14
C ARG A 49 -53.92 19.54 -4.31
N MET A 50 -55.03 19.21 -4.97
CA MET A 50 -56.30 18.85 -4.32
C MET A 50 -56.51 17.33 -4.37
N GLY A 51 -56.86 16.71 -3.24
CA GLY A 51 -57.15 15.28 -3.15
C GLY A 51 -58.64 15.02 -2.93
N GLY A 52 -59.21 14.02 -3.62
CA GLY A 52 -60.55 13.48 -3.37
C GLY A 52 -60.49 11.97 -3.14
N MET A 53 -61.15 11.47 -2.09
CA MET A 53 -61.32 10.05 -1.84
C MET A 53 -62.80 9.70 -1.88
N VAL A 54 -63.17 8.69 -2.67
CA VAL A 54 -64.57 8.24 -2.80
C VAL A 54 -64.63 6.74 -2.63
N SER A 55 -65.60 6.26 -1.84
CA SER A 55 -65.79 4.83 -1.58
C SER A 55 -67.09 4.36 -2.21
N PHE A 56 -66.99 3.31 -3.04
CA PHE A 56 -68.10 2.69 -3.75
C PHE A 56 -68.18 1.19 -3.42
N ARG A 57 -69.36 0.62 -3.65
CA ARG A 57 -69.56 -0.81 -3.48
C ARG A 57 -68.91 -1.57 -4.64
N THR A 58 -69.21 -1.20 -5.88
CA THR A 58 -68.60 -1.82 -7.06
C THR A 58 -67.90 -0.79 -7.94
N PHE A 59 -67.03 -1.24 -8.85
CA PHE A 59 -66.40 -0.35 -9.81
C PHE A 59 -67.40 0.22 -10.82
N GLU A 60 -68.41 -0.54 -11.21
CA GLU A 60 -69.49 -0.07 -12.12
C GLU A 60 -70.31 1.07 -11.51
N ASP A 61 -70.54 1.05 -10.18
CA ASP A 61 -71.18 2.15 -9.45
C ASP A 61 -70.36 3.45 -9.58
N PHE A 62 -69.04 3.35 -9.46
CA PHE A 62 -68.14 4.49 -9.60
C PHE A 62 -68.19 5.07 -11.02
N VAL A 63 -68.10 4.23 -12.05
CA VAL A 63 -68.16 4.67 -13.46
C VAL A 63 -69.47 5.41 -13.76
N SER A 64 -70.59 4.91 -13.22
CA SER A 64 -71.92 5.49 -13.41
C SER A 64 -72.11 6.85 -12.72
N LEU A 65 -71.45 7.07 -11.57
CA LEU A 65 -71.60 8.27 -10.74
C LEU A 65 -70.51 9.35 -10.97
N LEU A 66 -69.48 9.05 -11.77
CA LEU A 66 -68.37 9.96 -12.08
C LEU A 66 -68.84 11.28 -12.72
N ILE A 67 -69.85 11.22 -13.59
CA ILE A 67 -70.44 12.40 -14.26
C ILE A 67 -71.11 13.35 -13.24
N SER A 68 -71.54 12.82 -12.09
CA SER A 68 -72.14 13.64 -11.01
C SER A 68 -71.06 14.27 -10.11
N LEU A 69 -69.90 13.63 -9.96
CA LEU A 69 -68.75 14.12 -9.19
C LEU A 69 -68.06 15.31 -9.85
N SER A 70 -68.05 15.39 -11.18
CA SER A 70 -67.45 16.52 -11.92
C SER A 70 -68.15 17.87 -11.64
N CYS A 71 -69.45 17.86 -11.35
CA CYS A 71 -70.22 19.07 -10.99
C CYS A 71 -70.06 19.50 -9.52
N GLY A 72 -69.79 18.57 -8.60
CA GLY A 72 -69.66 18.87 -7.16
C GLY A 72 -68.25 19.32 -6.72
N LEU A 73 -67.21 18.96 -7.48
CA LEU A 73 -65.80 19.20 -7.14
C LEU A 73 -65.19 20.46 -7.77
N GLY A 74 -65.97 21.25 -8.53
CA GLY A 74 -65.47 22.49 -9.13
C GLY A 74 -64.39 22.31 -10.21
N LEU A 75 -64.41 21.19 -10.95
CA LEU A 75 -63.42 20.81 -11.98
C LEU A 75 -63.48 21.66 -13.28
N GLN A 76 -64.15 22.81 -13.29
CA GLN A 76 -64.42 23.63 -14.49
C GLN A 76 -63.40 24.76 -14.78
N VAL A 77 -62.27 24.85 -14.06
CA VAL A 77 -61.26 25.89 -14.33
C VAL A 77 -60.11 25.31 -15.16
N PRO A 78 -59.80 25.87 -16.35
CA PRO A 78 -58.62 25.47 -17.10
C PRO A 78 -57.38 26.03 -16.41
N ARG A 79 -56.60 25.15 -15.78
CA ARG A 79 -55.20 25.42 -15.42
C ARG A 79 -54.33 24.45 -16.19
N ASP A 80 -53.20 24.93 -16.71
CA ASP A 80 -52.27 24.18 -17.57
C ASP A 80 -51.56 23.01 -16.87
N GLU A 81 -51.83 22.74 -15.58
CA GLU A 81 -51.23 21.65 -14.82
C GLU A 81 -52.31 20.77 -14.14
N PRO A 82 -52.24 19.43 -14.26
CA PRO A 82 -53.13 18.52 -13.53
C PRO A 82 -52.80 18.53 -12.02
N ILE A 83 -53.67 19.16 -11.21
CA ILE A 83 -53.47 19.35 -9.77
C ILE A 83 -54.29 18.41 -8.87
N HIS A 84 -55.04 17.46 -9.43
CA HIS A 84 -55.98 16.61 -8.69
C HIS A 84 -55.45 15.18 -8.46
N ILE A 85 -55.63 14.65 -7.23
CA ILE A 85 -55.40 13.24 -6.88
C ILE A 85 -56.77 12.62 -6.53
N LEU A 86 -57.14 11.51 -7.17
CA LEU A 86 -58.39 10.81 -6.93
C LEU A 86 -58.14 9.38 -6.44
N ASN A 87 -58.58 9.06 -5.22
CA ASN A 87 -58.51 7.72 -4.64
C ASN A 87 -59.90 7.08 -4.64
N VAL A 88 -60.03 5.87 -5.20
CA VAL A 88 -61.31 5.14 -5.26
C VAL A 88 -61.20 3.86 -4.44
N ALA A 89 -62.04 3.70 -3.42
CA ALA A 89 -62.13 2.48 -2.64
C ALA A 89 -63.31 1.63 -3.11
N ILE A 90 -63.08 0.37 -3.44
CA ILE A 90 -64.09 -0.57 -3.96
C ILE A 90 -64.30 -1.70 -2.94
N LYS A 91 -65.55 -2.11 -2.72
CA LYS A 91 -65.92 -3.22 -1.83
C LYS A 91 -66.55 -4.37 -2.62
N THR A 92 -65.72 -5.17 -3.28
CA THR A 92 -66.12 -6.38 -4.00
C THR A 92 -65.67 -7.63 -3.25
N ASP A 93 -66.59 -8.57 -3.00
CA ASP A 93 -66.35 -9.83 -2.27
C ASP A 93 -65.81 -10.95 -3.20
N CYS A 94 -65.08 -10.61 -4.27
CA CYS A 94 -64.74 -11.55 -5.34
C CYS A 94 -63.23 -11.73 -5.52
N ASP A 95 -62.79 -12.99 -5.62
CA ASP A 95 -61.43 -13.43 -5.97
C ASP A 95 -61.14 -13.25 -7.48
N ILE A 96 -61.39 -12.06 -8.02
CA ILE A 96 -61.11 -11.77 -9.44
C ILE A 96 -59.59 -11.58 -9.58
N GLU A 97 -58.97 -12.31 -10.52
CA GLU A 97 -57.55 -12.20 -10.84
C GLU A 97 -57.15 -10.74 -11.14
N ASP A 98 -56.04 -10.28 -10.55
CA ASP A 98 -55.56 -8.89 -10.58
C ASP A 98 -55.45 -8.30 -11.99
N ASP A 99 -54.98 -9.08 -12.96
CA ASP A 99 -54.82 -8.59 -14.34
C ASP A 99 -56.15 -8.31 -15.02
N ARG A 100 -57.20 -9.04 -14.65
CA ARG A 100 -58.56 -8.81 -15.15
C ARG A 100 -59.17 -7.55 -14.52
N LEU A 101 -58.91 -7.30 -13.24
CA LEU A 101 -59.28 -6.05 -12.57
C LEU A 101 -58.54 -4.85 -13.20
N ALA A 102 -57.22 -4.96 -13.38
CA ALA A 102 -56.41 -3.91 -14.01
C ALA A 102 -56.85 -3.61 -15.45
N ALA A 103 -57.23 -4.62 -16.24
CA ALA A 103 -57.78 -4.44 -17.58
C ALA A 103 -59.08 -3.62 -17.56
N MET A 104 -60.01 -3.94 -16.64
CA MET A 104 -61.26 -3.21 -16.47
C MET A 104 -61.02 -1.74 -16.06
N PHE A 105 -60.05 -1.48 -15.17
CA PHE A 105 -59.64 -0.11 -14.81
C PHE A 105 -58.98 0.64 -15.97
N ARG A 106 -58.17 -0.04 -16.80
CA ARG A 106 -57.49 0.54 -17.95
C ARG A 106 -58.47 0.90 -19.07
N GLU A 107 -59.46 0.07 -19.33
CA GLU A 107 -60.55 0.40 -20.27
C GLU A 107 -61.28 1.67 -19.83
N PHE A 108 -61.54 1.83 -18.53
CA PHE A 108 -62.14 3.04 -17.98
C PHE A 108 -61.28 4.30 -18.19
N THR A 109 -59.97 4.25 -17.91
CA THR A 109 -59.10 5.42 -18.09
C THR A 109 -58.94 5.80 -19.55
N GLN A 110 -58.98 4.83 -20.48
CA GLN A 110 -58.93 5.04 -21.92
C GLN A 110 -60.24 5.60 -22.49
N GLN A 111 -61.40 5.17 -21.97
CA GLN A 111 -62.72 5.61 -22.45
C GLN A 111 -63.09 7.04 -22.04
N ASN A 112 -62.63 7.51 -20.87
CA ASN A 112 -63.07 8.79 -20.28
C ASN A 112 -62.08 9.96 -20.41
N VAL A 113 -61.10 9.86 -21.32
CA VAL A 113 -60.08 10.91 -21.59
C VAL A 113 -60.71 12.24 -22.05
N THR A 114 -61.93 12.23 -22.59
CA THR A 114 -62.63 13.42 -23.11
C THR A 114 -63.27 14.33 -22.05
N VAL A 115 -63.39 13.90 -20.79
CA VAL A 115 -64.00 14.71 -19.71
C VAL A 115 -63.00 15.67 -19.06
N PHE A 116 -61.70 15.46 -19.29
CA PHE A 116 -60.62 16.34 -18.81
C PHE A 116 -60.00 17.08 -20.00
N PRO A 117 -59.92 18.42 -20.02
CA PRO A 117 -59.43 19.15 -21.20
C PRO A 117 -57.96 18.80 -21.49
N SER A 118 -57.73 18.23 -22.66
CA SER A 118 -56.42 17.83 -23.16
C SER A 118 -55.70 19.01 -23.82
N ASN A 119 -54.87 19.74 -23.08
CA ASN A 119 -53.91 20.69 -23.65
C ASN A 119 -52.53 20.61 -22.97
N SER A 120 -52.04 19.39 -22.76
CA SER A 120 -50.60 19.07 -22.67
C SER A 120 -50.48 17.55 -22.62
N SER A 121 -49.43 17.01 -23.23
CA SER A 121 -49.09 15.58 -23.38
C SER A 121 -49.07 14.76 -22.07
N VAL A 122 -50.22 14.34 -21.55
CA VAL A 122 -50.30 13.39 -20.42
C VAL A 122 -51.20 12.23 -20.81
N GLN A 123 -50.58 11.12 -21.21
CA GLN A 123 -51.26 9.84 -21.38
C GLN A 123 -51.43 9.21 -19.98
N PHE A 124 -52.65 8.83 -19.61
CA PHE A 124 -52.93 8.11 -18.36
C PHE A 124 -52.56 6.63 -18.52
N GLU A 125 -51.28 6.32 -18.38
CA GLU A 125 -50.77 4.95 -18.37
C GLU A 125 -50.63 4.43 -16.93
N GLU A 126 -50.95 3.15 -16.73
CA GLU A 126 -50.81 2.48 -15.43
C GLU A 126 -49.34 2.24 -15.13
N ASP A 127 -48.84 2.81 -14.03
CA ASP A 127 -47.53 2.45 -13.49
C ASP A 127 -47.65 1.16 -12.64
N ARG A 128 -47.18 0.05 -13.21
CA ARG A 128 -47.22 -1.27 -12.57
C ARG A 128 -46.29 -1.39 -11.36
N ILE A 129 -45.32 -0.49 -11.19
CA ILE A 129 -44.33 -0.57 -10.10
C ILE A 129 -45.00 -0.38 -8.73
N TYR A 130 -46.06 0.43 -8.68
CA TYR A 130 -46.80 0.77 -7.46
C TYR A 130 -47.98 -0.18 -7.17
N ARG A 131 -48.15 -1.27 -7.93
CA ARG A 131 -49.26 -2.20 -7.72
C ARG A 131 -49.21 -2.80 -6.31
N HIS A 132 -50.37 -2.97 -5.69
CA HIS A 132 -50.55 -3.45 -4.30
C HIS A 132 -49.96 -2.53 -3.21
N LEU A 133 -49.55 -1.31 -3.55
CA LEU A 133 -49.06 -0.33 -2.60
C LEU A 133 -49.78 1.00 -2.77
N GLU A 134 -50.05 1.68 -1.65
CA GLU A 134 -50.55 3.04 -1.69
C GLU A 134 -49.44 3.98 -2.20
N PRO A 135 -49.71 4.85 -3.20
CA PRO A 135 -48.69 5.76 -3.74
C PRO A 135 -48.05 6.68 -2.68
N ALA A 136 -48.82 7.07 -1.66
CA ALA A 136 -48.33 7.85 -0.54
C ALA A 136 -47.34 7.08 0.35
N LEU A 137 -47.35 5.75 0.34
CA LEU A 137 -46.38 4.90 1.04
C LEU A 137 -45.21 4.49 0.14
N ALA A 138 -45.32 4.68 -1.17
CA ALA A 138 -44.28 4.26 -2.11
C ALA A 138 -42.93 4.97 -1.92
N PHE A 139 -42.91 6.19 -1.37
CA PHE A 139 -41.64 6.84 -1.01
C PHE A 139 -40.84 6.03 0.02
N GLN A 140 -41.52 5.24 0.88
CA GLN A 140 -40.89 4.39 1.89
C GLN A 140 -40.18 3.17 1.28
N LEU A 141 -40.48 2.82 0.02
CA LEU A 141 -39.72 1.84 -0.74
C LEU A 141 -38.43 2.42 -1.33
N GLU A 142 -38.25 3.75 -1.30
CA GLU A 142 -37.05 4.44 -1.75
C GLU A 142 -36.59 4.09 -3.18
N LEU A 143 -37.55 4.04 -4.11
CA LEU A 143 -37.30 3.68 -5.51
C LEU A 143 -36.27 4.58 -6.21
N ASN A 144 -36.08 5.81 -5.73
CA ASN A 144 -35.04 6.74 -6.22
C ASN A 144 -33.63 6.14 -6.17
N ARG A 145 -33.34 5.25 -5.22
CA ARG A 145 -32.03 4.58 -5.13
C ARG A 145 -31.81 3.57 -6.26
N MET A 146 -32.86 3.17 -6.98
CA MET A 146 -32.77 2.26 -8.13
C MET A 146 -32.90 3.00 -9.47
N ARG A 147 -32.74 4.33 -9.49
CA ARG A 147 -32.90 5.16 -10.71
C ARG A 147 -32.03 4.71 -11.90
N ASN A 148 -30.89 4.09 -11.62
CA ASN A 148 -29.97 3.55 -12.63
C ASN A 148 -30.44 2.23 -13.26
N PHE A 149 -31.62 1.74 -12.88
CA PHE A 149 -32.21 0.49 -13.39
C PHE A 149 -33.57 0.76 -14.02
N ASP A 150 -33.88 0.00 -15.07
CA ASP A 150 -35.22 -0.18 -15.61
C ASP A 150 -35.89 -1.32 -14.85
N LEU A 151 -36.95 -0.99 -14.12
CA LEU A 151 -37.59 -1.89 -13.17
C LEU A 151 -38.80 -2.57 -13.80
N THR A 152 -38.88 -3.89 -13.64
CA THR A 152 -40.05 -4.69 -13.99
C THR A 152 -40.57 -5.37 -12.71
N ALA A 153 -41.83 -5.12 -12.36
CA ALA A 153 -42.45 -5.74 -11.18
C ALA A 153 -42.76 -7.21 -11.44
N ILE A 154 -42.29 -8.10 -10.56
CA ILE A 154 -42.57 -9.52 -10.58
C ILE A 154 -43.68 -9.81 -9.57
N PRO A 155 -44.77 -10.50 -9.95
CA PRO A 155 -45.84 -10.81 -9.02
C PRO A 155 -45.35 -11.78 -7.93
N CYS A 156 -45.66 -11.45 -6.68
CA CYS A 156 -45.37 -12.26 -5.49
C CYS A 156 -46.66 -12.79 -4.88
N ALA A 157 -46.61 -13.94 -4.21
CA ALA A 157 -47.77 -14.47 -3.50
C ALA A 157 -48.13 -13.63 -2.25
N ASN A 158 -47.12 -13.03 -1.62
CA ASN A 158 -47.31 -12.09 -0.52
C ASN A 158 -47.22 -10.63 -0.99
N HIS A 159 -48.37 -9.95 -1.09
CA HIS A 159 -48.46 -8.56 -1.53
C HIS A 159 -47.78 -7.52 -0.61
N LYS A 160 -47.29 -7.91 0.58
CA LYS A 160 -46.45 -7.05 1.44
C LYS A 160 -45.01 -6.92 0.92
N MET A 161 -44.60 -7.86 0.06
CA MET A 161 -43.29 -7.93 -0.55
C MET A 161 -43.40 -7.50 -2.02
N HIS A 162 -42.53 -6.59 -2.42
CA HIS A 162 -42.44 -6.12 -3.80
C HIS A 162 -41.11 -6.60 -4.38
N LEU A 163 -41.19 -7.54 -5.31
CA LEU A 163 -40.03 -8.03 -6.06
C LEU A 163 -39.96 -7.30 -7.40
N TYR A 164 -38.81 -6.70 -7.68
CA TYR A 164 -38.52 -6.08 -8.96
C TYR A 164 -37.33 -6.77 -9.61
N LEU A 165 -37.46 -7.11 -10.90
CA LEU A 165 -36.31 -7.41 -11.75
C LEU A 165 -35.83 -6.09 -12.35
N GLY A 166 -34.66 -5.63 -11.92
CA GLY A 166 -34.00 -4.44 -12.44
C GLY A 166 -32.95 -4.79 -13.48
N ALA A 167 -33.11 -4.24 -14.68
CA ALA A 167 -32.10 -4.25 -15.73
C ALA A 167 -31.31 -2.94 -15.65
N ALA A 168 -29.97 -2.99 -15.60
CA ALA A 168 -29.18 -1.75 -15.56
C ALA A 168 -29.41 -0.92 -16.83
N LYS A 169 -29.50 0.40 -16.67
CA LYS A 169 -29.58 1.34 -17.79
C LYS A 169 -28.21 1.45 -18.43
N VAL A 170 -28.11 1.10 -19.71
CA VAL A 170 -26.89 1.13 -20.51
C VAL A 170 -27.09 2.00 -21.75
N GLU A 171 -26.02 2.48 -22.36
CA GLU A 171 -26.09 3.25 -23.60
C GLU A 171 -26.73 2.44 -24.74
N VAL A 172 -27.51 3.13 -25.58
CA VAL A 172 -28.26 2.54 -26.69
C VAL A 172 -27.32 1.78 -27.63
N GLY A 173 -27.47 0.46 -27.72
CA GLY A 173 -26.64 -0.43 -28.54
C GLY A 173 -25.72 -1.38 -27.76
N THR A 174 -25.60 -1.20 -26.44
CA THR A 174 -24.87 -2.12 -25.56
C THR A 174 -25.82 -3.15 -24.95
N GLU A 175 -25.41 -4.42 -24.90
CA GLU A 175 -26.20 -5.46 -24.24
C GLU A 175 -26.15 -5.27 -22.71
N VAL A 176 -27.30 -5.42 -22.05
CA VAL A 176 -27.39 -5.32 -20.59
C VAL A 176 -26.78 -6.57 -19.97
N THR A 177 -25.75 -6.41 -19.12
CA THR A 177 -25.13 -7.55 -18.42
C THR A 177 -25.52 -7.63 -16.94
N ASP A 178 -25.95 -6.50 -16.35
CA ASP A 178 -26.32 -6.40 -14.95
C ASP A 178 -27.85 -6.50 -14.77
N TYR A 179 -28.29 -7.70 -14.40
CA TYR A 179 -29.65 -7.98 -13.96
C TYR A 179 -29.66 -8.26 -12.46
N ARG A 180 -30.54 -7.59 -11.72
CA ARG A 180 -30.65 -7.76 -10.26
C ARG A 180 -32.10 -7.95 -9.86
N PHE A 181 -32.32 -8.84 -8.91
CA PHE A 181 -33.56 -8.84 -8.14
C PHE A 181 -33.44 -7.84 -6.99
N PHE A 182 -34.41 -6.94 -6.92
CA PHE A 182 -34.62 -6.02 -5.81
C PHE A 182 -35.87 -6.46 -5.06
N VAL A 183 -35.68 -6.97 -3.85
CA VAL A 183 -36.78 -7.29 -2.94
C VAL A 183 -36.97 -6.12 -2.00
N ARG A 184 -38.18 -5.57 -1.93
CA ARG A 184 -38.52 -4.48 -1.00
C ARG A 184 -39.78 -4.81 -0.20
N ALA A 185 -39.69 -4.74 1.12
CA ALA A 185 -40.82 -4.94 2.01
C ALA A 185 -40.97 -3.79 3.02
N ILE A 186 -42.24 -3.49 3.34
CA ILE A 186 -42.62 -2.56 4.41
C ILE A 186 -43.27 -3.37 5.52
N ILE A 187 -42.70 -3.26 6.71
CA ILE A 187 -43.13 -4.00 7.90
C ILE A 187 -43.94 -3.06 8.78
N ARG A 188 -45.18 -3.44 9.03
CA ARG A 188 -46.15 -2.69 9.84
C ARG A 188 -46.59 -3.57 11.01
N HIS A 189 -46.74 -2.97 12.18
CA HIS A 189 -47.31 -3.64 13.34
C HIS A 189 -48.82 -3.79 13.14
N SER A 190 -49.35 -5.00 13.35
CA SER A 190 -50.77 -5.31 13.22
C SER A 190 -51.64 -4.72 14.33
N ASP A 191 -51.02 -4.29 15.44
CA ASP A 191 -51.73 -3.77 16.61
C ASP A 191 -51.92 -2.25 16.49
N LEU A 192 -53.17 -1.81 16.31
CA LEU A 192 -53.56 -0.40 16.17
C LEU A 192 -53.47 0.38 17.50
N VAL A 193 -53.28 -0.32 18.63
CA VAL A 193 -53.43 0.23 19.98
C VAL A 193 -52.10 0.64 20.61
N THR A 194 -51.02 -0.13 20.42
CA THR A 194 -49.68 0.18 20.95
C THR A 194 -48.75 0.66 19.84
N LYS A 195 -48.21 1.88 19.98
CA LYS A 195 -47.19 2.42 19.06
C LYS A 195 -45.82 1.76 19.19
N GLU A 196 -45.62 0.91 20.20
CA GLU A 196 -44.34 0.31 20.58
C GLU A 196 -44.42 -1.21 20.42
N ALA A 197 -43.51 -1.77 19.62
CA ALA A 197 -43.37 -3.22 19.42
C ALA A 197 -42.19 -3.76 20.23
N SER A 198 -42.27 -5.00 20.72
CA SER A 198 -41.12 -5.65 21.37
C SER A 198 -40.05 -6.03 20.34
N PHE A 199 -38.78 -6.01 20.76
CA PHE A 199 -37.68 -6.40 19.88
C PHE A 199 -37.79 -7.85 19.42
N GLU A 200 -38.16 -8.77 20.32
CA GLU A 200 -38.33 -10.19 20.00
C GLU A 200 -39.39 -10.40 18.91
N TYR A 201 -40.48 -9.63 18.95
CA TYR A 201 -41.50 -9.67 17.90
C TYR A 201 -40.92 -9.22 16.55
N LEU A 202 -40.16 -8.12 16.51
CA LEU A 202 -39.58 -7.61 15.27
C LEU A 202 -38.44 -8.47 14.73
N GLN A 203 -37.67 -9.11 15.62
CA GLN A 203 -36.66 -10.08 15.23
C GLN A 203 -37.32 -11.28 14.55
N ASN A 204 -38.36 -11.85 15.16
CA ASN A 204 -39.10 -12.98 14.60
C ASN A 204 -39.84 -12.61 13.29
N GLU A 205 -40.48 -11.45 13.24
CA GLU A 205 -41.13 -10.95 12.03
C GLU A 205 -40.12 -10.63 10.92
N GLY A 206 -38.95 -10.09 11.28
CA GLY A 206 -37.86 -9.85 10.36
C GLY A 206 -37.29 -11.14 9.77
N GLU A 207 -37.07 -12.15 10.60
CA GLU A 207 -36.62 -13.48 10.16
C GLU A 207 -37.66 -14.16 9.27
N ARG A 208 -38.95 -14.11 9.65
CA ARG A 208 -40.06 -14.62 8.84
C ARG A 208 -40.09 -13.98 7.44
N LEU A 209 -40.02 -12.65 7.37
CA LEU A 209 -40.06 -11.93 6.10
C LEU A 209 -38.78 -12.09 5.26
N LEU A 210 -37.62 -12.27 5.90
CA LEU A 210 -36.39 -12.61 5.19
C LEU A 210 -36.52 -13.98 4.53
N LEU A 211 -37.08 -14.98 5.23
CA LEU A 211 -37.32 -16.30 4.66
C LEU A 211 -38.32 -16.24 3.51
N GLU A 212 -39.44 -15.52 3.67
CA GLU A 212 -40.42 -15.30 2.59
C GLU A 212 -39.79 -14.60 1.39
N ALA A 213 -38.95 -13.56 1.61
CA ALA A 213 -38.19 -12.90 0.55
C ALA A 213 -37.27 -13.88 -0.19
N MET A 214 -36.62 -14.78 0.54
CA MET A 214 -35.72 -15.79 -0.04
C MET A 214 -36.49 -16.86 -0.83
N ASP A 215 -37.67 -17.26 -0.36
CA ASP A 215 -38.55 -18.21 -1.05
C ASP A 215 -39.07 -17.60 -2.37
N GLU A 216 -39.54 -16.34 -2.34
CA GLU A 216 -39.99 -15.60 -3.54
C GLU A 216 -38.82 -15.38 -4.53
N LEU A 217 -37.62 -15.07 -4.03
CA LEU A 217 -36.42 -15.00 -4.87
C LEU A 217 -36.11 -16.35 -5.52
N GLU A 218 -36.22 -17.46 -4.79
CA GLU A 218 -35.96 -18.80 -5.31
C GLU A 218 -36.96 -19.18 -6.43
N VAL A 219 -38.24 -18.80 -6.26
CA VAL A 219 -39.26 -18.95 -7.32
C VAL A 219 -38.90 -18.10 -8.54
N ALA A 220 -38.55 -16.83 -8.34
CA ALA A 220 -38.18 -15.93 -9.42
C ALA A 220 -36.91 -16.38 -10.17
N PHE A 221 -35.93 -16.92 -9.45
CA PHE A 221 -34.72 -17.52 -10.03
C PHE A 221 -35.02 -18.68 -10.97
N ASN A 222 -36.01 -19.52 -10.65
CA ASN A 222 -36.39 -20.66 -11.49
C ASN A 222 -37.25 -20.27 -12.69
N ASN A 223 -38.05 -19.20 -12.57
CA ASN A 223 -38.99 -18.76 -13.60
C ASN A 223 -38.37 -17.80 -14.63
N THR A 224 -37.24 -17.17 -14.30
CA THR A 224 -36.59 -16.16 -15.14
C THR A 224 -35.43 -16.76 -15.92
N ASN A 225 -35.32 -16.44 -17.21
CA ASN A 225 -34.26 -16.91 -18.10
C ASN A 225 -32.96 -16.05 -18.02
N VAL A 226 -33.00 -14.87 -17.40
CA VAL A 226 -31.85 -14.01 -17.22
C VAL A 226 -31.06 -14.37 -15.96
N ARG A 227 -29.73 -14.40 -16.08
CA ARG A 227 -28.83 -14.65 -14.96
C ARG A 227 -28.72 -13.38 -14.11
N THR A 228 -29.27 -13.41 -12.89
CA THR A 228 -29.09 -12.31 -11.95
C THR A 228 -27.81 -12.47 -11.12
N ASP A 229 -27.18 -11.34 -10.83
CA ASP A 229 -26.03 -11.21 -9.93
C ASP A 229 -26.30 -10.02 -9.00
N CYS A 230 -25.69 -9.97 -7.81
CA CYS A 230 -25.77 -8.82 -6.90
C CYS A 230 -27.19 -8.47 -6.40
N ASN A 231 -28.00 -9.48 -6.07
CA ASN A 231 -29.37 -9.27 -5.60
C ASN A 231 -29.41 -8.44 -4.30
N HIS A 232 -30.46 -7.64 -4.15
CA HIS A 232 -30.61 -6.69 -3.05
C HIS A 232 -31.91 -6.93 -2.30
N ILE A 233 -31.84 -6.91 -0.97
CA ILE A 233 -33.00 -7.00 -0.08
C ILE A 233 -33.11 -5.71 0.73
N PHE A 234 -34.28 -5.09 0.74
CA PHE A 234 -34.59 -3.91 1.54
C PHE A 234 -35.80 -4.16 2.45
N LEU A 235 -35.59 -4.10 3.76
CA LEU A 235 -36.63 -4.26 4.76
C LEU A 235 -36.81 -2.94 5.54
N ASN A 236 -38.00 -2.35 5.45
CA ASN A 236 -38.33 -1.10 6.14
C ASN A 236 -39.30 -1.35 7.31
N PHE A 237 -38.79 -1.25 8.53
CA PHE A 237 -39.54 -1.33 9.77
C PHE A 237 -40.06 0.06 10.16
N VAL A 238 -41.36 0.25 9.91
CA VAL A 238 -42.08 1.48 10.29
C VAL A 238 -42.24 1.64 11.80
N PRO A 239 -42.51 0.58 12.60
CA PRO A 239 -42.67 0.69 14.05
C PRO A 239 -41.42 1.24 14.74
N THR A 240 -41.61 1.97 15.84
CA THR A 240 -40.51 2.47 16.67
C THR A 240 -40.25 1.55 17.87
N VAL A 241 -38.98 1.24 18.14
CA VAL A 241 -38.55 0.28 19.18
C VAL A 241 -37.66 0.96 20.19
N ILE A 242 -37.71 0.54 21.46
CA ILE A 242 -36.78 1.02 22.48
C ILE A 242 -35.61 0.04 22.59
N MET A 243 -34.44 0.42 22.06
CA MET A 243 -33.27 -0.48 21.97
C MET A 243 -31.95 0.28 21.72
N ASP A 244 -30.84 -0.33 22.14
CA ASP A 244 -29.47 0.02 21.75
C ASP A 244 -29.10 -0.60 20.38
N PRO A 245 -28.57 0.18 19.42
CA PRO A 245 -28.20 -0.33 18.09
C PRO A 245 -27.18 -1.46 18.06
N SER A 246 -26.29 -1.57 19.03
CA SER A 246 -25.30 -2.67 19.10
C SER A 246 -25.97 -4.05 19.11
N LYS A 247 -27.12 -4.17 19.78
CA LYS A 247 -27.93 -5.41 19.81
C LYS A 247 -28.54 -5.75 18.46
N ILE A 248 -28.83 -4.75 17.63
CA ILE A 248 -29.34 -4.94 16.27
C ILE A 248 -28.25 -5.57 15.41
N GLU A 249 -27.00 -5.07 15.52
CA GLU A 249 -25.86 -5.61 14.81
C GLU A 249 -25.58 -7.08 15.18
N GLU A 250 -25.57 -7.41 16.47
CA GLU A 250 -25.40 -8.80 16.95
C GLU A 250 -26.50 -9.73 16.42
N SER A 251 -27.76 -9.29 16.50
CA SER A 251 -28.91 -10.07 16.01
C SER A 251 -28.82 -10.31 14.51
N VAL A 252 -28.54 -9.28 13.71
CA VAL A 252 -28.43 -9.41 12.26
C VAL A 252 -27.23 -10.29 11.89
N ARG A 253 -26.09 -10.14 12.57
CA ARG A 253 -24.91 -11.00 12.37
C ARG A 253 -25.26 -12.47 12.61
N SER A 254 -25.99 -12.78 13.68
CA SER A 254 -26.41 -14.15 13.97
C SER A 254 -27.34 -14.73 12.90
N MET A 255 -28.26 -13.91 12.36
CA MET A 255 -29.19 -14.28 11.29
C MET A 255 -28.45 -14.52 9.97
N VAL A 256 -27.52 -13.65 9.58
CA VAL A 256 -26.75 -13.81 8.34
C VAL A 256 -25.83 -15.02 8.43
N MET A 257 -25.21 -15.30 9.58
CA MET A 257 -24.38 -16.50 9.74
C MET A 257 -25.21 -17.79 9.67
N ARG A 258 -26.48 -17.77 10.11
CA ARG A 258 -27.40 -18.91 10.01
C ARG A 258 -27.85 -19.18 8.57
N TYR A 259 -28.16 -18.13 7.81
CA TYR A 259 -28.73 -18.24 6.45
C TYR A 259 -27.74 -17.92 5.32
N GLY A 260 -26.47 -17.69 5.63
CA GLY A 260 -25.46 -17.20 4.69
C GLY A 260 -25.27 -18.10 3.46
N SER A 261 -25.31 -19.42 3.64
CA SER A 261 -25.20 -20.37 2.53
C SER A 261 -26.38 -20.26 1.54
N ARG A 262 -27.58 -19.95 2.03
CA ARG A 262 -28.78 -19.77 1.20
C ARG A 262 -28.79 -18.38 0.54
N LEU A 263 -28.40 -17.33 1.26
CA LEU A 263 -28.18 -15.99 0.69
C LEU A 263 -27.13 -16.00 -0.44
N TRP A 264 -26.05 -16.76 -0.25
CA TRP A 264 -25.01 -16.96 -1.26
C TRP A 264 -25.54 -17.69 -2.50
N LYS A 265 -26.31 -18.78 -2.32
CA LYS A 265 -26.96 -19.49 -3.44
C LYS A 265 -27.88 -18.57 -4.25
N LEU A 266 -28.61 -17.69 -3.55
CA LEU A 266 -29.48 -16.66 -4.15
C LEU A 266 -28.70 -15.41 -4.62
N ARG A 267 -27.36 -15.42 -4.55
CA ARG A 267 -26.47 -14.33 -4.98
C ARG A 267 -26.85 -12.96 -4.42
N VAL A 268 -27.32 -12.95 -3.16
CA VAL A 268 -27.62 -11.71 -2.43
C VAL A 268 -26.30 -11.09 -2.00
N LEU A 269 -25.96 -9.96 -2.61
CA LEU A 269 -24.72 -9.23 -2.33
C LEU A 269 -24.91 -8.16 -1.26
N GLN A 270 -26.07 -7.51 -1.29
CA GLN A 270 -26.41 -6.40 -0.41
C GLN A 270 -27.75 -6.62 0.27
N ALA A 271 -27.83 -6.26 1.54
CA ALA A 271 -29.09 -6.23 2.26
C ALA A 271 -29.17 -4.99 3.14
N GLU A 272 -30.36 -4.42 3.24
CA GLU A 272 -30.63 -3.18 3.93
C GLU A 272 -31.80 -3.34 4.87
N LEU A 273 -31.62 -2.78 6.06
CA LEU A 273 -32.61 -2.75 7.12
C LEU A 273 -32.76 -1.31 7.58
N LYS A 274 -33.98 -0.77 7.50
CA LYS A 274 -34.34 0.53 8.09
C LYS A 274 -35.23 0.28 9.30
N ILE A 275 -34.88 0.83 10.45
CA ILE A 275 -35.64 0.68 11.69
C ILE A 275 -35.62 1.96 12.50
N ASN A 276 -36.76 2.35 13.06
CA ASN A 276 -36.85 3.50 13.95
C ASN A 276 -36.60 3.04 15.39
N ILE A 277 -35.65 3.67 16.08
CA ILE A 277 -35.33 3.33 17.47
C ILE A 277 -35.44 4.52 18.41
N ARG A 278 -35.56 4.24 19.71
CA ARG A 278 -35.39 5.18 20.81
C ARG A 278 -34.47 4.55 21.85
N LEU A 279 -33.57 5.34 22.45
CA LEU A 279 -32.73 4.86 23.55
C LEU A 279 -33.49 4.86 24.89
N THR A 280 -34.50 5.72 25.02
CA THR A 280 -35.33 5.86 26.23
C THR A 280 -36.80 6.03 25.84
N PRO A 281 -37.76 5.68 26.71
CA PRO A 281 -39.20 5.82 26.42
C PRO A 281 -39.62 7.24 26.01
N THR A 282 -38.98 8.25 26.60
CA THR A 282 -39.22 9.69 26.31
C THR A 282 -38.29 10.26 25.24
N GLY A 283 -37.43 9.43 24.63
CA GLY A 283 -36.45 9.84 23.64
C GLY A 283 -37.06 10.14 22.27
N LYS A 284 -36.35 10.93 21.45
CA LYS A 284 -36.70 11.13 20.03
C LYS A 284 -36.46 9.84 19.25
N ALA A 285 -37.34 9.54 18.31
CA ALA A 285 -37.13 8.44 17.38
C ALA A 285 -35.98 8.79 16.42
N ILE A 286 -35.02 7.87 16.29
CA ILE A 286 -33.86 7.96 15.43
C ILE A 286 -34.01 6.88 14.36
N PRO A 287 -34.09 7.23 13.07
CA PRO A 287 -34.04 6.26 11.99
C PRO A 287 -32.62 5.71 11.89
N ILE A 288 -32.49 4.41 12.12
CA ILE A 288 -31.25 3.66 11.98
C ILE A 288 -31.35 2.83 10.71
N ARG A 289 -30.28 2.86 9.93
CA ARG A 289 -30.13 2.08 8.72
C ARG A 289 -28.93 1.17 8.84
N LEU A 290 -29.16 -0.12 8.69
CA LEU A 290 -28.12 -1.13 8.68
C LEU A 290 -27.96 -1.59 7.23
N PHE A 291 -26.70 -1.60 6.77
CA PHE A 291 -26.29 -2.00 5.43
C PHE A 291 -25.34 -3.18 5.57
N LEU A 292 -25.67 -4.28 4.88
CA LEU A 292 -24.89 -5.51 4.80
C LEU A 292 -24.28 -5.60 3.40
N THR A 293 -23.00 -5.93 3.32
CA THR A 293 -22.32 -6.14 2.03
C THR A 293 -21.42 -7.36 2.11
N ASN A 294 -21.50 -8.24 1.10
CA ASN A 294 -20.67 -9.45 1.03
C ASN A 294 -19.97 -9.58 -0.32
N GLU A 295 -18.98 -8.72 -0.60
CA GLU A 295 -18.33 -8.63 -1.93
C GLU A 295 -17.53 -9.87 -2.33
N SER A 296 -16.82 -10.49 -1.39
CA SER A 296 -15.94 -11.63 -1.67
C SER A 296 -16.56 -13.00 -1.39
N GLY A 297 -17.76 -13.04 -0.78
CA GLY A 297 -18.42 -14.26 -0.34
C GLY A 297 -17.96 -14.82 1.00
N TYR A 298 -16.83 -14.33 1.52
CA TYR A 298 -16.22 -14.80 2.78
C TYR A 298 -16.14 -13.70 3.85
N TYR A 299 -16.32 -12.42 3.47
CA TYR A 299 -16.26 -11.28 4.37
C TYR A 299 -17.58 -10.51 4.33
N LEU A 300 -18.31 -10.53 5.46
CA LEU A 300 -19.53 -9.77 5.65
C LEU A 300 -19.20 -8.44 6.33
N ASP A 301 -19.36 -7.33 5.61
CA ASP A 301 -19.32 -6.01 6.22
C ASP A 301 -20.70 -5.59 6.71
N ILE A 302 -20.79 -5.23 7.99
CA ILE A 302 -21.98 -4.64 8.59
C ILE A 302 -21.66 -3.18 8.91
N SER A 303 -22.48 -2.30 8.35
CA SER A 303 -22.35 -0.86 8.53
C SER A 303 -23.67 -0.27 9.03
N LEU A 304 -23.59 0.46 10.14
CA LEU A 304 -24.73 1.04 10.81
C LEU A 304 -24.70 2.57 10.66
N TYR A 305 -25.82 3.15 10.25
CA TYR A 305 -25.98 4.58 10.02
C TYR A 305 -27.19 5.12 10.75
N LYS A 306 -27.12 6.38 11.17
CA LYS A 306 -28.27 7.22 11.55
C LYS A 306 -28.53 8.20 10.41
N GLU A 307 -29.80 8.42 10.09
CA GLU A 307 -30.16 9.47 9.12
C GLU A 307 -30.18 10.82 9.84
N VAL A 308 -29.34 11.75 9.40
CA VAL A 308 -29.15 13.07 10.03
C VAL A 308 -29.30 14.15 8.99
N THR A 309 -29.91 15.27 9.37
CA THR A 309 -30.02 16.44 8.49
C THR A 309 -28.74 17.26 8.59
N ASP A 310 -28.06 17.48 7.46
CA ASP A 310 -26.90 18.37 7.39
C ASP A 310 -27.34 19.83 7.64
N SER A 311 -26.66 20.50 8.56
CA SER A 311 -26.91 21.91 8.89
C SER A 311 -26.63 22.88 7.74
N ARG A 312 -25.74 22.54 6.79
CA ARG A 312 -25.37 23.43 5.68
C ARG A 312 -26.31 23.29 4.49
N THR A 313 -26.65 22.06 4.12
CA THR A 313 -27.45 21.77 2.91
C THR A 313 -28.93 21.50 3.19
N ALA A 314 -29.30 21.30 4.47
CA ALA A 314 -30.63 20.85 4.91
C ALA A 314 -31.08 19.51 4.29
N GLN A 315 -30.17 18.74 3.69
CA GLN A 315 -30.45 17.42 3.13
C GLN A 315 -30.17 16.32 4.16
N ILE A 316 -30.88 15.20 4.05
CA ILE A 316 -30.70 14.06 4.95
C ILE A 316 -29.57 13.18 4.40
N MET A 317 -28.59 12.90 5.26
CA MET A 317 -27.39 12.13 4.96
C MET A 317 -27.22 10.95 5.92
N PHE A 318 -26.46 9.96 5.49
CA PHE A 318 -26.02 8.85 6.32
C PHE A 318 -24.85 9.27 7.20
N GLN A 319 -25.05 9.29 8.51
CA GLN A 319 -23.96 9.45 9.47
C GLN A 319 -23.71 8.10 10.15
N ALA A 320 -22.46 7.61 10.16
CA ALA A 320 -22.14 6.34 10.79
C ALA A 320 -22.49 6.37 12.28
N TYR A 321 -22.93 5.23 12.81
CA TYR A 321 -23.24 5.06 14.21
C TYR A 321 -22.07 4.33 14.90
N GLY A 322 -21.35 5.02 15.80
CA GLY A 322 -20.11 4.54 16.42
C GLY A 322 -18.84 5.06 15.72
N ASP A 323 -17.69 4.47 16.05
CA ASP A 323 -16.38 4.92 15.55
C ASP A 323 -16.07 4.39 14.13
N LYS A 324 -16.73 3.31 13.70
CA LYS A 324 -16.54 2.70 12.38
C LYS A 324 -17.30 3.49 11.31
N GLN A 325 -16.59 4.21 10.44
CA GLN A 325 -17.17 4.80 9.24
C GLN A 325 -17.34 3.73 8.14
N GLY A 326 -18.57 3.52 7.71
CA GLY A 326 -18.90 2.60 6.60
C GLY A 326 -19.00 3.29 5.24
N PRO A 327 -19.16 2.52 4.13
CA PRO A 327 -19.17 2.97 2.73
C PRO A 327 -20.12 4.11 2.37
N LEU A 328 -21.22 4.26 3.10
CA LEU A 328 -22.23 5.27 2.84
C LEU A 328 -22.10 6.49 3.75
N HIS A 329 -21.09 6.56 4.62
CA HIS A 329 -20.89 7.71 5.50
C HIS A 329 -20.76 9.00 4.68
N GLY A 330 -21.50 10.04 5.05
CA GLY A 330 -21.48 11.32 4.34
C GLY A 330 -22.43 11.39 3.14
N MET A 331 -22.92 10.25 2.65
CA MET A 331 -23.75 10.20 1.44
C MET A 331 -25.20 10.59 1.71
N LEU A 332 -25.86 11.15 0.71
CA LEU A 332 -27.29 11.44 0.76
C LEU A 332 -28.12 10.16 0.76
N ILE A 333 -29.29 10.19 1.42
CA ILE A 333 -30.18 9.01 1.48
C ILE A 333 -30.71 8.58 0.11
N ASN A 334 -30.71 9.48 -0.87
CA ASN A 334 -31.22 9.25 -2.22
C ASN A 334 -30.13 8.80 -3.21
N THR A 335 -28.90 8.55 -2.75
CA THR A 335 -27.80 8.09 -3.61
C THR A 335 -28.18 6.80 -4.34
N PRO A 336 -28.16 6.80 -5.70
CA PRO A 336 -28.47 5.62 -6.50
C PRO A 336 -27.46 4.49 -6.31
N TYR A 337 -27.92 3.23 -6.44
CA TYR A 337 -27.03 2.07 -6.48
C TYR A 337 -26.18 2.09 -7.75
N VAL A 338 -24.91 1.78 -7.58
CA VAL A 338 -23.94 1.70 -8.67
C VAL A 338 -24.19 0.43 -9.49
N THR A 339 -24.21 0.58 -10.81
CA THR A 339 -24.36 -0.55 -11.76
C THR A 339 -23.03 -1.31 -11.86
N LYS A 340 -23.11 -2.62 -12.06
CA LYS A 340 -21.93 -3.50 -12.21
C LYS A 340 -21.15 -3.11 -13.45
N ASP A 341 -21.85 -2.67 -14.49
CA ASP A 341 -21.29 -2.23 -15.76
C ASP A 341 -20.28 -1.07 -15.59
N LEU A 342 -20.46 -0.17 -14.63
CA LEU A 342 -19.51 0.92 -14.41
C LEU A 342 -18.15 0.40 -13.92
N LEU A 343 -18.16 -0.45 -12.89
CA LEU A 343 -16.94 -1.07 -12.36
C LEU A 343 -16.33 -2.03 -13.39
N GLN A 344 -17.16 -2.80 -14.09
CA GLN A 344 -16.72 -3.71 -15.13
C GLN A 344 -16.13 -2.96 -16.34
N SER A 345 -16.67 -1.79 -16.68
CA SER A 345 -16.11 -0.89 -17.70
C SER A 345 -14.73 -0.38 -17.30
N LYS A 346 -14.56 0.08 -16.05
CA LYS A 346 -13.24 0.47 -15.53
C LYS A 346 -12.26 -0.73 -15.52
N ARG A 347 -12.71 -1.92 -15.10
CA ARG A 347 -11.91 -3.15 -15.19
C ARG A 347 -11.50 -3.47 -16.62
N PHE A 348 -12.44 -3.39 -17.56
CA PHE A 348 -12.17 -3.63 -18.97
C PHE A 348 -11.17 -2.62 -19.53
N GLN A 349 -11.28 -1.34 -19.18
CA GLN A 349 -10.30 -0.31 -19.55
C GLN A 349 -8.90 -0.65 -19.03
N ALA A 350 -8.75 -1.01 -17.75
CA ALA A 350 -7.47 -1.44 -17.19
C ALA A 350 -6.91 -2.69 -17.89
N GLN A 351 -7.76 -3.71 -18.12
CA GLN A 351 -7.39 -4.97 -18.78
C GLN A 351 -6.98 -4.75 -20.25
N SER A 352 -7.66 -3.86 -20.97
CA SER A 352 -7.29 -3.49 -22.34
C SER A 352 -5.91 -2.83 -22.44
N LEU A 353 -5.46 -2.21 -21.34
CA LEU A 353 -4.12 -1.65 -21.20
C LEU A 353 -3.11 -2.65 -20.61
N GLY A 354 -3.54 -3.90 -20.37
CA GLY A 354 -2.71 -4.98 -19.87
C GLY A 354 -2.39 -4.91 -18.37
N THR A 355 -3.27 -4.34 -17.55
CA THR A 355 -3.06 -4.26 -16.09
C THR A 355 -4.34 -4.53 -15.30
N THR A 356 -4.17 -4.81 -14.01
CA THR A 356 -5.25 -5.02 -13.07
C THR A 356 -5.86 -3.69 -12.63
N TYR A 357 -7.19 -3.66 -12.50
CA TYR A 357 -7.88 -2.48 -11.99
C TYR A 357 -7.49 -2.21 -10.53
N ILE A 358 -7.30 -0.94 -10.19
CA ILE A 358 -6.62 -0.56 -8.96
C ILE A 358 -7.35 -1.02 -7.68
N TYR A 359 -8.69 -1.09 -7.69
CA TYR A 359 -9.46 -1.59 -6.54
C TYR A 359 -9.49 -3.12 -6.42
N ASP A 360 -9.00 -3.86 -7.42
CA ASP A 360 -8.82 -5.31 -7.32
C ASP A 360 -7.45 -5.67 -6.69
N ILE A 361 -6.54 -4.70 -6.51
CA ILE A 361 -5.21 -4.90 -5.91
C ILE A 361 -5.27 -5.36 -4.44
N PRO A 362 -6.12 -4.80 -3.53
CA PRO A 362 -6.22 -5.31 -2.16
C PRO A 362 -6.57 -6.81 -2.10
N GLU A 363 -7.44 -7.28 -2.99
CA GLU A 363 -7.76 -8.71 -3.05
C GLU A 363 -6.61 -9.53 -3.63
N MET A 364 -5.87 -8.97 -4.59
CA MET A 364 -4.61 -9.56 -5.08
C MET A 364 -3.61 -9.77 -3.93
N PHE A 365 -3.43 -8.79 -3.05
CA PHE A 365 -2.61 -8.92 -1.84
C PHE A 365 -3.09 -10.07 -0.94
N ARG A 366 -4.40 -10.21 -0.73
CA ARG A 366 -4.97 -11.32 0.06
C ARG A 366 -4.62 -12.67 -0.57
N GLN A 367 -4.83 -12.83 -1.87
CA GLN A 367 -4.55 -14.09 -2.57
C GLN A 367 -3.06 -14.41 -2.62
N SER A 368 -2.20 -13.40 -2.84
CA SER A 368 -0.75 -13.57 -2.80
C SER A 368 -0.26 -13.91 -1.39
N LEU A 369 -0.93 -13.42 -0.35
CA LEU A 369 -0.63 -13.75 1.04
C LEU A 369 -1.00 -15.21 1.36
N ILE A 370 -2.14 -15.71 0.86
CA ILE A 370 -2.50 -17.15 0.96
C ILE A 370 -1.38 -18.01 0.32
N LYS A 371 -0.97 -17.67 -0.90
CA LYS A 371 0.14 -18.35 -1.59
C LYS A 371 1.45 -18.25 -0.80
N LEU A 372 1.71 -17.13 -0.12
CA LEU A 372 2.89 -16.96 0.73
C LEU A 372 2.83 -17.87 1.96
N TRP A 373 1.69 -17.98 2.64
CA TRP A 373 1.49 -18.91 3.76
C TRP A 373 1.74 -20.36 3.33
N GLU A 374 1.19 -20.79 2.19
CA GLU A 374 1.39 -22.14 1.66
C GLU A 374 2.85 -22.42 1.31
N SER A 375 3.51 -21.49 0.60
CA SER A 375 4.92 -21.65 0.20
C SER A 375 5.87 -21.62 1.40
N MET A 376 5.67 -20.69 2.35
CA MET A 376 6.50 -20.57 3.56
C MET A 376 6.27 -21.71 4.54
N SER A 377 5.07 -22.31 4.59
CA SER A 377 4.80 -23.52 5.37
C SER A 377 5.68 -24.70 4.94
N THR A 378 6.17 -24.70 3.69
CA THR A 378 7.16 -25.69 3.24
C THR A 378 8.53 -25.44 3.87
N GLN A 379 8.92 -24.18 4.07
CA GLN A 379 10.26 -23.76 4.52
C GLN A 379 10.41 -23.61 6.03
N ALA A 380 9.34 -23.25 6.75
CA ALA A 380 9.35 -22.95 8.18
C ALA A 380 8.22 -23.65 8.93
N TYR A 381 8.37 -23.78 10.25
CA TYR A 381 7.28 -24.19 11.14
C TYR A 381 6.42 -22.98 11.47
N LEU A 382 5.16 -23.01 11.01
CA LEU A 382 4.22 -21.89 11.12
C LEU A 382 2.99 -22.26 11.97
N PRO A 383 2.33 -21.27 12.61
CA PRO A 383 1.00 -21.47 13.18
C PRO A 383 -0.03 -21.80 12.08
N PRO A 384 -1.22 -22.32 12.44
CA PRO A 384 -2.29 -22.51 11.46
C PRO A 384 -2.62 -21.16 10.78
N PRO A 385 -2.76 -21.15 9.44
CA PRO A 385 -3.02 -19.90 8.72
C PRO A 385 -4.37 -19.31 9.17
N PRO A 386 -4.48 -17.98 9.26
CA PRO A 386 -5.76 -17.33 9.54
C PRO A 386 -6.76 -17.62 8.42
N LEU A 387 -8.05 -17.52 8.74
CA LEU A 387 -9.10 -17.58 7.72
C LEU A 387 -8.88 -16.46 6.69
N PRO A 388 -9.24 -16.66 5.40
CA PRO A 388 -9.06 -15.64 4.37
C PRO A 388 -9.66 -14.27 4.75
N SER A 389 -10.78 -14.25 5.49
CA SER A 389 -11.43 -13.03 5.99
C SER A 389 -10.64 -12.27 7.05
N ASP A 390 -9.79 -12.95 7.82
CA ASP A 390 -9.00 -12.39 8.92
C ASP A 390 -7.52 -12.13 8.54
N MET A 391 -7.12 -12.56 7.33
CA MET A 391 -5.74 -12.49 6.86
C MET A 391 -5.28 -11.07 6.46
N LEU A 392 -6.21 -10.24 5.98
CA LEU A 392 -5.97 -8.87 5.55
C LEU A 392 -7.15 -7.98 5.96
N THR A 393 -6.84 -6.91 6.68
CA THR A 393 -7.72 -5.76 6.91
C THR A 393 -7.12 -4.55 6.21
N TYR A 394 -7.94 -3.75 5.54
CA TYR A 394 -7.46 -2.51 4.90
C TYR A 394 -8.45 -1.37 5.12
N THR A 395 -7.94 -0.16 5.11
CA THR A 395 -8.73 1.07 5.20
C THR A 395 -8.22 2.04 4.14
N GLU A 396 -9.13 2.58 3.34
CA GLU A 396 -8.78 3.56 2.32
C GLU A 396 -8.44 4.91 2.96
N LEU A 397 -7.46 5.59 2.37
CA LEU A 397 -6.95 6.87 2.80
C LEU A 397 -7.36 7.91 1.75
N VAL A 398 -8.16 8.89 2.16
CA VAL A 398 -8.72 9.93 1.27
C VAL A 398 -8.43 11.30 1.84
N LEU A 399 -8.35 12.31 0.97
CA LEU A 399 -8.21 13.70 1.36
C LEU A 399 -9.56 14.31 1.77
N ASP A 400 -9.58 15.04 2.88
CA ASP A 400 -10.69 15.95 3.21
C ASP A 400 -10.60 17.29 2.46
N ASP A 401 -11.58 18.18 2.70
CA ASP A 401 -11.64 19.51 2.08
C ASP A 401 -10.43 20.41 2.42
N GLN A 402 -9.66 20.08 3.47
CA GLN A 402 -8.45 20.79 3.89
C GLN A 402 -7.16 20.10 3.39
N GLY A 403 -7.28 19.02 2.62
CA GLY A 403 -6.15 18.24 2.14
C GLY A 403 -5.42 17.46 3.24
N GLN A 404 -6.12 17.12 4.33
CA GLN A 404 -5.66 16.20 5.36
C GLN A 404 -6.13 14.77 5.06
N LEU A 405 -5.35 13.80 5.52
CA LEU A 405 -5.63 12.39 5.28
C LEU A 405 -6.65 11.87 6.29
N VAL A 406 -7.72 11.25 5.79
CA VAL A 406 -8.79 10.66 6.59
C VAL A 406 -8.95 9.19 6.25
N HIS A 407 -9.15 8.38 7.28
CA HIS A 407 -9.52 6.97 7.15
C HIS A 407 -10.99 6.87 6.74
N MET A 408 -11.24 6.33 5.55
CA MET A 408 -12.60 6.18 5.02
C MET A 408 -12.77 4.80 4.43
N ASN A 409 -13.86 4.11 4.74
CA ASN A 409 -14.32 3.00 3.93
C ASN A 409 -15.36 3.58 2.99
N ARG A 410 -15.04 3.74 1.70
CA ARG A 410 -16.00 4.12 0.65
C ARG A 410 -16.20 2.96 -0.33
N LEU A 411 -17.20 3.08 -1.21
CA LEU A 411 -17.43 2.10 -2.27
C LEU A 411 -16.26 2.12 -3.27
N PRO A 412 -15.80 0.94 -3.75
CA PRO A 412 -14.79 0.85 -4.80
C PRO A 412 -15.16 1.66 -6.04
N GLY A 413 -14.17 2.33 -6.65
CA GLY A 413 -14.34 3.13 -7.86
C GLY A 413 -14.98 4.51 -7.67
N GLY A 414 -15.34 4.90 -6.44
CA GLY A 414 -15.82 6.24 -6.07
C GLY A 414 -14.71 7.26 -5.81
N ASN A 415 -13.52 7.06 -6.39
CA ASN A 415 -12.44 8.04 -6.38
C ASN A 415 -12.71 9.14 -7.40
N GLU A 416 -12.58 10.38 -6.94
CA GLU A 416 -12.69 11.59 -7.76
C GLU A 416 -11.34 12.06 -8.31
N ILE A 417 -10.25 11.35 -7.97
CA ILE A 417 -8.87 11.63 -8.41
C ILE A 417 -8.19 10.35 -8.92
N GLY A 418 -7.14 10.51 -9.72
CA GLY A 418 -6.40 9.42 -10.36
C GLY A 418 -5.41 8.67 -9.46
N MET A 419 -5.58 8.76 -8.14
CA MET A 419 -4.73 8.14 -7.13
C MET A 419 -5.59 7.57 -6.00
N VAL A 420 -5.21 6.40 -5.50
CA VAL A 420 -5.82 5.76 -4.34
C VAL A 420 -4.75 5.25 -3.39
N ALA A 421 -5.06 5.23 -2.11
CA ALA A 421 -4.13 4.78 -1.08
C ALA A 421 -4.87 3.98 0.00
N TRP A 422 -4.19 2.98 0.57
CA TRP A 422 -4.71 2.16 1.65
C TRP A 422 -3.66 1.97 2.73
N LYS A 423 -4.10 1.99 3.99
CA LYS A 423 -3.38 1.36 5.09
C LYS A 423 -3.85 -0.09 5.17
N MET A 424 -2.93 -1.04 5.02
CA MET A 424 -3.22 -2.48 5.04
C MET A 424 -2.52 -3.13 6.23
N SER A 425 -3.28 -3.88 7.02
CA SER A 425 -2.82 -4.73 8.11
C SER A 425 -2.86 -6.19 7.66
N LEU A 426 -1.69 -6.79 7.49
CA LEU A 426 -1.47 -8.12 6.92
C LEU A 426 -1.04 -9.10 8.02
N LYS A 427 -1.74 -10.21 8.21
CA LYS A 427 -1.25 -11.33 9.05
C LYS A 427 -0.41 -12.26 8.19
N SER A 428 0.91 -12.09 8.25
CA SER A 428 1.88 -12.83 7.44
C SER A 428 2.56 -13.95 8.25
N PRO A 429 3.17 -14.96 7.59
CA PRO A 429 3.86 -16.06 8.28
C PRO A 429 4.87 -15.59 9.32
N GLU A 430 5.57 -14.50 9.01
CA GLU A 430 6.60 -13.92 9.85
C GLU A 430 6.10 -12.93 10.90
N TYR A 431 4.88 -12.41 10.73
CA TYR A 431 4.16 -11.61 11.74
C TYR A 431 2.71 -12.10 11.85
N PRO A 432 2.44 -13.23 12.54
CA PRO A 432 1.09 -13.79 12.65
C PRO A 432 0.08 -12.85 13.33
N GLU A 433 0.56 -11.99 14.23
CA GLU A 433 -0.23 -10.95 14.91
C GLU A 433 -0.59 -9.77 13.99
N GLY A 434 0.10 -9.62 12.86
CA GLY A 434 -0.11 -8.54 11.91
C GLY A 434 1.10 -7.63 11.70
N ARG A 435 1.21 -7.10 10.48
CA ARG A 435 2.12 -6.01 10.08
C ARG A 435 1.37 -4.99 9.24
N ASP A 436 1.73 -3.72 9.38
CA ASP A 436 1.11 -2.63 8.60
C ASP A 436 1.99 -2.18 7.45
N ILE A 437 1.36 -1.81 6.33
CA ILE A 437 1.99 -1.15 5.18
C ILE A 437 1.05 -0.08 4.61
N ILE A 438 1.63 0.91 3.92
CA ILE A 438 0.87 1.85 3.09
C ILE A 438 1.05 1.45 1.63
N VAL A 439 -0.06 1.23 0.92
CA VAL A 439 -0.08 0.96 -0.52
C VAL A 439 -0.69 2.15 -1.23
N ILE A 440 0.03 2.71 -2.20
CA ILE A 440 -0.42 3.83 -3.04
C ILE A 440 -0.42 3.34 -4.48
N GLY A 441 -1.44 3.67 -5.28
CA GLY A 441 -1.43 3.32 -6.69
C GLY A 441 -2.31 4.21 -7.55
N ASN A 442 -1.94 4.30 -8.82
CA ASN A 442 -2.65 5.11 -9.80
C ASN A 442 -3.91 4.39 -10.29
N ASP A 443 -5.00 5.15 -10.44
CA ASP A 443 -6.14 4.71 -11.24
C ASP A 443 -5.91 5.11 -12.70
N ILE A 444 -5.44 4.16 -13.51
CA ILE A 444 -5.16 4.40 -14.94
C ILE A 444 -6.43 4.73 -15.74
N THR A 445 -7.62 4.39 -15.23
CA THR A 445 -8.91 4.67 -15.88
C THR A 445 -9.33 6.13 -15.69
N TYR A 446 -8.85 6.78 -14.62
CA TYR A 446 -9.11 8.18 -14.36
C TYR A 446 -8.02 9.05 -15.00
N ARG A 447 -8.38 9.81 -16.05
CA ARG A 447 -7.48 10.71 -16.79
C ARG A 447 -6.10 10.08 -17.06
N ILE A 448 -6.11 8.84 -17.59
CA ILE A 448 -4.93 8.03 -17.94
C ILE A 448 -3.89 7.83 -16.80
N GLY A 449 -4.33 7.94 -15.55
CA GLY A 449 -3.46 7.88 -14.36
C GLY A 449 -2.46 9.04 -14.30
N SER A 450 -2.81 10.21 -14.82
CA SER A 450 -1.94 11.39 -14.81
C SER A 450 -1.89 12.07 -13.43
N PHE A 451 -0.70 12.55 -13.05
CA PHE A 451 -0.47 13.28 -11.80
C PHE A 451 -0.93 14.74 -11.94
N GLY A 452 -2.08 15.06 -11.34
CA GLY A 452 -2.49 16.43 -11.05
C GLY A 452 -2.21 16.80 -9.58
N PRO A 453 -2.55 18.03 -9.14
CA PRO A 453 -2.16 18.51 -7.83
C PRO A 453 -2.81 17.71 -6.69
N GLN A 454 -4.04 17.25 -6.87
CA GLN A 454 -4.75 16.43 -5.89
C GLN A 454 -4.16 15.02 -5.78
N GLU A 455 -3.76 14.42 -6.90
CA GLU A 455 -3.04 13.15 -6.91
C GLU A 455 -1.68 13.26 -6.21
N ASP A 456 -0.95 14.36 -6.44
CA ASP A 456 0.32 14.66 -5.78
C ASP A 456 0.13 14.82 -4.26
N VAL A 457 -0.90 15.53 -3.82
CA VAL A 457 -1.19 15.74 -2.38
C VAL A 457 -1.57 14.44 -1.69
N LEU A 458 -2.39 13.57 -2.31
CA LEU A 458 -2.72 12.27 -1.72
C LEU A 458 -1.47 11.40 -1.58
N PHE A 459 -0.65 11.33 -2.64
CA PHE A 459 0.62 10.59 -2.61
C PHE A 459 1.56 11.11 -1.52
N LEU A 460 1.65 12.45 -1.37
CA LEU A 460 2.45 13.10 -0.34
C LEU A 460 1.97 12.72 1.06
N ARG A 461 0.71 12.96 1.39
CA ARG A 461 0.17 12.73 2.74
C ARG A 461 0.22 11.26 3.13
N ALA A 462 -0.04 10.34 2.20
CA ALA A 462 0.12 8.91 2.45
C ALA A 462 1.60 8.52 2.67
N SER A 463 2.53 9.13 1.95
CA SER A 463 3.98 8.92 2.16
C SER A 463 4.45 9.48 3.51
N GLU A 464 3.99 10.68 3.88
CA GLU A 464 4.28 11.31 5.18
C GLU A 464 3.76 10.45 6.34
N LEU A 465 2.56 9.86 6.20
CA LEU A 465 2.01 8.92 7.19
C LEU A 465 2.90 7.67 7.32
N ALA A 466 3.28 7.05 6.20
CA ALA A 466 4.14 5.86 6.21
C ALA A 466 5.47 6.14 6.92
N ARG A 467 6.07 7.30 6.63
CA ARG A 467 7.32 7.76 7.25
C ARG A 467 7.15 8.07 8.74
N ALA A 468 6.08 8.76 9.13
CA ALA A 468 5.79 9.10 10.52
C ALA A 468 5.58 7.86 11.39
N GLU A 469 4.93 6.82 10.86
CA GLU A 469 4.77 5.52 11.54
C GLU A 469 5.99 4.60 11.37
N GLY A 470 6.92 4.94 10.48
CA GLY A 470 8.10 4.14 10.17
C GLY A 470 7.79 2.80 9.48
N ILE A 471 6.64 2.68 8.80
CA ILE A 471 6.16 1.45 8.14
C ILE A 471 6.46 1.46 6.62
N PRO A 472 6.58 0.28 5.97
CA PRO A 472 6.87 0.21 4.53
C PRO A 472 5.82 0.89 3.65
N ARG A 473 6.29 1.52 2.57
CA ARG A 473 5.45 2.12 1.52
C ARG A 473 5.62 1.37 0.19
N ILE A 474 4.51 0.89 -0.37
CA ILE A 474 4.45 0.21 -1.66
C ILE A 474 3.76 1.13 -2.67
N TYR A 475 4.38 1.34 -3.83
CA TYR A 475 3.82 2.12 -4.92
C TYR A 475 3.52 1.23 -6.14
N VAL A 476 2.26 1.16 -6.56
CA VAL A 476 1.81 0.47 -7.77
C VAL A 476 1.74 1.47 -8.92
N ALA A 477 2.72 1.39 -9.83
CA ALA A 477 2.95 2.38 -10.86
C ALA A 477 2.26 1.99 -12.19
N ALA A 478 1.21 2.74 -12.52
CA ALA A 478 0.47 2.66 -13.79
C ALA A 478 -0.02 4.06 -14.20
N ASN A 479 0.86 4.87 -14.77
CA ASN A 479 0.65 6.31 -14.96
C ASN A 479 1.12 6.82 -16.34
N SER A 480 0.75 8.06 -16.65
CA SER A 480 1.17 8.74 -17.89
C SER A 480 1.96 10.04 -17.61
N GLY A 481 2.63 10.11 -16.46
CA GLY A 481 3.36 11.31 -16.02
C GLY A 481 2.45 12.42 -15.47
N ALA A 482 2.96 13.65 -15.49
CA ALA A 482 2.20 14.83 -15.06
C ALA A 482 0.99 15.07 -15.97
N ARG A 483 -0.09 15.60 -15.41
CA ARG A 483 -1.29 15.97 -16.17
C ARG A 483 -0.95 17.06 -17.18
N ILE A 484 -1.49 16.89 -18.38
CA ILE A 484 -1.35 17.82 -19.49
C ILE A 484 -2.76 18.31 -19.83
N GLY A 485 -2.92 19.63 -19.93
CA GLY A 485 -4.17 20.25 -20.32
C GLY A 485 -3.93 21.60 -20.98
N LEU A 486 -4.95 22.09 -21.68
CA LEU A 486 -5.04 23.46 -22.17
C LEU A 486 -6.35 24.06 -21.62
N ALA A 487 -6.43 25.39 -21.53
CA ALA A 487 -7.65 26.07 -21.11
C ALA A 487 -8.74 25.92 -22.19
N GLU A 488 -9.57 24.88 -22.08
CA GLU A 488 -10.62 24.57 -23.07
C GLU A 488 -11.66 25.68 -23.16
N GLU A 489 -11.92 26.41 -22.07
CA GLU A 489 -12.77 27.59 -22.10
C GLU A 489 -12.22 28.67 -23.04
N ILE A 490 -10.90 28.85 -23.09
CA ILE A 490 -10.27 29.84 -23.98
C ILE A 490 -10.17 29.32 -25.41
N ARG A 491 -9.95 28.01 -25.59
CA ARG A 491 -9.79 27.37 -26.91
C ARG A 491 -10.95 27.67 -27.86
N HIS A 492 -12.16 27.78 -27.35
CA HIS A 492 -13.36 28.06 -28.14
C HIS A 492 -13.70 29.56 -28.26
N MET A 493 -12.97 30.44 -27.56
CA MET A 493 -13.24 31.88 -27.48
C MET A 493 -12.15 32.76 -28.08
N PHE A 494 -10.92 32.26 -28.25
CA PHE A 494 -9.84 33.10 -28.78
C PHE A 494 -10.03 33.43 -30.27
N HIS A 495 -9.67 34.65 -30.64
CA HIS A 495 -9.62 35.14 -32.00
C HIS A 495 -8.16 35.34 -32.45
N VAL A 496 -7.93 35.31 -33.76
CA VAL A 496 -6.61 35.52 -34.36
C VAL A 496 -6.61 36.88 -35.05
N ALA A 497 -5.67 37.75 -34.69
CA ALA A 497 -5.43 38.99 -35.42
C ALA A 497 -4.47 38.67 -36.58
N TRP A 498 -4.99 38.48 -37.79
CA TRP A 498 -4.20 38.15 -38.96
C TRP A 498 -3.38 39.35 -39.46
N VAL A 499 -2.27 39.09 -40.17
CA VAL A 499 -1.57 40.14 -40.92
C VAL A 499 -2.44 40.63 -42.07
N ASP A 500 -3.10 39.68 -42.75
CA ASP A 500 -4.08 39.90 -43.80
C ASP A 500 -5.23 38.91 -43.59
N PRO A 501 -6.45 39.35 -43.22
CA PRO A 501 -7.58 38.46 -42.98
C PRO A 501 -8.00 37.66 -44.22
N GLU A 502 -7.77 38.18 -45.42
CA GLU A 502 -8.11 37.53 -46.69
C GLU A 502 -7.05 36.48 -47.10
N ASP A 503 -5.83 36.56 -46.56
CA ASP A 503 -4.73 35.61 -46.83
C ASP A 503 -3.96 35.21 -45.55
N PRO A 504 -4.48 34.22 -44.77
CA PRO A 504 -3.85 33.77 -43.52
C PRO A 504 -2.42 33.23 -43.65
N TYR A 505 -1.97 32.85 -44.85
CA TYR A 505 -0.60 32.33 -45.07
C TYR A 505 0.47 33.40 -44.85
N LYS A 506 0.11 34.69 -44.91
CA LYS A 506 1.00 35.80 -44.55
C LYS A 506 1.32 35.85 -43.05
N GLY A 507 0.65 35.02 -42.25
CA GLY A 507 0.87 34.89 -40.82
C GLY A 507 -0.12 35.71 -39.98
N TYR A 508 0.06 35.64 -38.66
CA TYR A 508 -0.77 36.34 -37.68
C TYR A 508 0.09 37.27 -36.82
N LYS A 509 -0.53 38.33 -36.29
CA LYS A 509 0.07 39.31 -35.38
C LYS A 509 0.03 38.81 -33.94
N TYR A 510 -1.14 38.41 -33.45
CA TYR A 510 -1.35 37.94 -32.06
C TYR A 510 -2.72 37.26 -31.90
N LEU A 511 -2.97 36.67 -30.73
CA LEU A 511 -4.27 36.15 -30.31
C LEU A 511 -4.98 37.14 -29.38
N TYR A 512 -6.30 37.28 -29.51
CA TYR A 512 -7.06 38.23 -28.72
C TYR A 512 -8.46 37.72 -28.36
N LEU A 513 -9.10 38.39 -27.41
CA LEU A 513 -10.52 38.24 -27.09
C LEU A 513 -11.27 39.52 -27.42
N THR A 514 -12.54 39.37 -27.80
CA THR A 514 -13.44 40.51 -27.90
C THR A 514 -13.71 41.09 -26.50
N PRO A 515 -14.13 42.36 -26.38
CA PRO A 515 -14.50 42.93 -25.08
C PRO A 515 -15.63 42.18 -24.36
N GLN A 516 -16.50 41.51 -25.12
CA GLN A 516 -17.58 40.71 -24.55
C GLN A 516 -17.06 39.40 -23.95
N ASP A 517 -16.17 38.71 -24.66
CA ASP A 517 -15.60 37.45 -24.18
C ASP A 517 -14.62 37.69 -23.03
N TYR A 518 -13.80 38.75 -23.10
CA TYR A 518 -12.92 39.13 -22.00
C TYR A 518 -13.70 39.42 -20.70
N LYS A 519 -14.86 40.08 -20.77
CA LYS A 519 -15.71 40.31 -19.59
C LYS A 519 -16.24 39.01 -18.97
N ARG A 520 -16.43 37.94 -19.75
CA ARG A 520 -16.87 36.63 -19.24
C ARG A 520 -15.78 35.92 -18.44
N VAL A 521 -14.52 36.03 -18.89
CA VAL A 521 -13.40 35.26 -18.32
C VAL A 521 -12.55 36.05 -17.31
N SER A 522 -12.54 37.38 -17.38
CA SER A 522 -11.74 38.22 -16.48
C SER A 522 -12.13 38.06 -15.01
N ALA A 523 -13.40 37.83 -14.70
CA ALA A 523 -13.87 37.58 -13.34
C ALA A 523 -13.39 36.25 -12.73
N LEU A 524 -12.93 35.31 -13.58
CA LEU A 524 -12.50 33.97 -13.19
C LEU A 524 -10.97 33.84 -13.11
N ASN A 525 -10.23 34.94 -13.30
CA ASN A 525 -8.77 34.96 -13.43
C ASN A 525 -8.22 33.99 -14.50
N SER A 526 -8.99 33.69 -15.56
CA SER A 526 -8.56 32.70 -16.56
C SER A 526 -7.48 33.21 -17.52
N VAL A 527 -7.39 34.53 -17.74
CA VAL A 527 -6.41 35.14 -18.66
C VAL A 527 -5.97 36.51 -18.15
N HIS A 528 -4.72 36.85 -18.43
CA HIS A 528 -4.28 38.24 -18.45
C HIS A 528 -4.26 38.72 -19.89
N CYS A 529 -4.82 39.91 -20.10
CA CYS A 529 -4.89 40.53 -21.41
C CYS A 529 -4.46 41.99 -21.34
N GLU A 530 -3.87 42.45 -22.43
CA GLU A 530 -3.57 43.86 -22.68
C GLU A 530 -4.65 44.44 -23.61
N HIS A 531 -5.23 45.58 -23.22
CA HIS A 531 -6.18 46.29 -24.08
C HIS A 531 -5.42 47.01 -25.19
N VAL A 532 -5.81 46.74 -26.44
CA VAL A 532 -5.22 47.35 -27.63
C VAL A 532 -6.32 47.78 -28.59
N GLU A 533 -6.06 48.85 -29.34
CA GLU A 533 -6.93 49.31 -30.42
C GLU A 533 -6.22 49.02 -31.75
N ASP A 534 -6.76 48.09 -32.53
CA ASP A 534 -6.17 47.62 -33.79
C ASP A 534 -7.28 47.47 -34.83
N GLU A 535 -7.03 47.95 -36.05
CA GLU A 535 -8.01 47.96 -37.15
C GLU A 535 -9.35 48.64 -36.81
N GLY A 536 -9.35 49.56 -35.84
CA GLY A 536 -10.56 50.24 -35.37
C GLY A 536 -11.44 49.40 -34.42
N GLU A 537 -10.94 48.24 -33.98
CA GLU A 537 -11.59 47.37 -33.00
C GLU A 537 -10.84 47.41 -31.66
N SER A 538 -11.60 47.50 -30.57
CA SER A 538 -11.07 47.32 -29.21
C SER A 538 -10.83 45.82 -28.97
N ARG A 539 -9.58 45.39 -28.89
CA ARG A 539 -9.17 44.00 -28.71
C ARG A 539 -8.47 43.81 -27.37
N TYR A 540 -8.68 42.67 -26.72
CA TYR A 540 -7.94 42.27 -25.53
C TYR A 540 -6.93 41.20 -25.93
N LYS A 541 -5.72 41.65 -26.27
CA LYS A 541 -4.61 40.77 -26.66
C LYS A 541 -4.23 39.88 -25.47
N ILE A 542 -4.25 38.57 -25.67
CA ILE A 542 -3.92 37.62 -24.61
C ILE A 542 -2.41 37.69 -24.36
N THR A 543 -2.00 38.01 -23.13
CA THR A 543 -0.60 38.00 -22.70
C THR A 543 -0.28 36.69 -22.00
N ASP A 544 -1.13 36.28 -21.06
CA ASP A 544 -0.97 35.08 -20.26
C ASP A 544 -2.28 34.29 -20.19
N ILE A 545 -2.21 32.97 -20.34
CA ILE A 545 -3.34 32.07 -20.08
C ILE A 545 -3.09 31.41 -18.74
N ILE A 546 -3.97 31.66 -17.78
CA ILE A 546 -3.90 31.10 -16.43
C ILE A 546 -4.76 29.83 -16.37
N GLY A 547 -5.96 29.87 -16.96
CA GLY A 547 -6.94 28.79 -16.95
C GLY A 547 -7.78 28.75 -15.66
N LYS A 548 -9.07 28.42 -15.80
CA LYS A 548 -9.97 28.17 -14.67
C LYS A 548 -9.76 26.78 -14.08
N GLU A 549 -9.50 25.78 -14.94
CA GLU A 549 -9.26 24.41 -14.51
C GLU A 549 -7.86 24.27 -13.92
N GLU A 550 -7.74 23.58 -12.80
CA GLU A 550 -6.45 23.25 -12.19
C GLU A 550 -5.78 22.05 -12.87
N GLY A 551 -4.44 22.08 -12.90
CA GLY A 551 -3.63 20.95 -13.35
C GLY A 551 -3.37 20.95 -14.84
N LEU A 552 -3.21 22.13 -15.43
CA LEU A 552 -2.85 22.34 -16.84
C LEU A 552 -1.34 22.41 -17.03
N GLY A 553 -0.58 22.93 -16.04
CA GLY A 553 0.83 23.26 -16.24
C GLY A 553 1.73 23.20 -14.99
N ALA A 554 2.30 24.36 -14.62
CA ALA A 554 3.40 24.47 -13.66
C ALA A 554 3.05 24.02 -12.24
N GLU A 555 1.77 24.12 -11.86
CA GLU A 555 1.22 23.61 -10.62
C GLU A 555 1.43 22.09 -10.46
N ASN A 556 1.30 21.32 -11.55
CA ASN A 556 1.60 19.88 -11.55
C ASN A 556 3.10 19.63 -11.36
N LEU A 557 3.95 20.45 -11.98
CA LEU A 557 5.41 20.32 -11.85
C LEU A 557 5.87 20.60 -10.41
N ARG A 558 5.24 21.58 -9.74
CA ARG A 558 5.49 21.87 -8.33
C ARG A 558 5.08 20.69 -7.44
N GLY A 559 3.89 20.13 -7.66
CA GLY A 559 3.42 18.94 -6.93
C GLY A 559 4.32 17.73 -7.17
N SER A 560 4.65 17.45 -8.43
CA SER A 560 5.60 16.42 -8.85
C SER A 560 6.98 16.55 -8.17
N GLY A 561 7.52 17.78 -8.11
CA GLY A 561 8.78 18.05 -7.41
C GLY A 561 8.70 17.81 -5.90
N MET A 562 7.55 18.14 -5.30
CA MET A 562 7.29 17.91 -3.88
C MET A 562 7.29 16.42 -3.53
N ILE A 563 6.57 15.59 -4.30
CA ILE A 563 6.52 14.13 -4.06
C ILE A 563 7.82 13.41 -4.42
N ALA A 564 8.62 13.96 -5.35
CA ALA A 564 9.97 13.48 -5.61
C ALA A 564 10.89 13.71 -4.40
N GLY A 565 10.81 14.89 -3.77
CA GLY A 565 11.52 15.22 -2.54
C GLY A 565 11.14 14.27 -1.40
N GLU A 566 9.84 14.12 -1.13
CA GLU A 566 9.36 13.21 -0.08
C GLU A 566 9.73 11.75 -0.36
N SER A 567 9.66 11.28 -1.61
CA SER A 567 10.05 9.91 -1.94
C SER A 567 11.53 9.64 -1.72
N SER A 568 12.39 10.64 -1.96
CA SER A 568 13.83 10.56 -1.67
C SER A 568 14.09 10.47 -0.16
N LEU A 569 13.37 11.27 0.64
CA LEU A 569 13.44 11.21 2.10
C LEU A 569 12.92 9.87 2.63
N ALA A 570 11.75 9.43 2.14
CA ALA A 570 11.13 8.18 2.52
C ALA A 570 12.05 6.97 2.26
N TYR A 571 12.77 6.88 1.14
CA TYR A 571 13.74 5.80 0.91
C TYR A 571 14.86 5.75 1.96
N ASN A 572 15.30 6.91 2.45
CA ASN A 572 16.36 6.99 3.44
C ASN A 572 15.89 6.59 4.84
N GLU A 573 14.60 6.68 5.13
CA GLU A 573 14.00 6.42 6.45
C GLU A 573 13.26 5.09 6.52
N ILE A 574 12.43 4.75 5.53
CA ILE A 574 11.54 3.57 5.51
C ILE A 574 11.80 2.67 4.29
N ILE A 575 11.24 1.45 4.35
CA ILE A 575 11.27 0.52 3.22
C ILE A 575 10.33 1.02 2.12
N THR A 576 10.88 1.24 0.94
CA THR A 576 10.13 1.62 -0.27
C THR A 576 10.24 0.55 -1.34
N ILE A 577 9.11 0.15 -1.94
CA ILE A 577 9.04 -0.80 -3.06
C ILE A 577 8.11 -0.24 -4.14
N SER A 578 8.48 -0.40 -5.40
CA SER A 578 7.66 -0.02 -6.55
C SER A 578 7.35 -1.23 -7.42
N LEU A 579 6.09 -1.39 -7.81
CA LEU A 579 5.62 -2.41 -8.75
C LEU A 579 5.15 -1.72 -10.03
N VAL A 580 5.82 -1.98 -11.14
CA VAL A 580 5.46 -1.45 -12.46
C VAL A 580 4.55 -2.45 -13.17
N THR A 581 3.25 -2.17 -13.24
CA THR A 581 2.24 -3.09 -13.77
C THR A 581 1.87 -2.81 -15.24
N CYS A 582 1.99 -1.56 -15.68
CA CYS A 582 1.64 -1.15 -17.05
C CYS A 582 2.72 -0.25 -17.67
N ARG A 583 2.58 1.06 -17.48
CA ARG A 583 3.54 2.04 -17.94
C ARG A 583 3.80 3.05 -16.85
N ALA A 584 5.05 3.45 -16.69
CA ALA A 584 5.46 4.51 -15.79
C ALA A 584 6.24 5.55 -16.60
N ILE A 585 5.70 6.77 -16.68
CA ILE A 585 6.18 7.82 -17.59
C ILE A 585 6.59 9.06 -16.80
N GLY A 586 7.71 9.69 -17.19
CA GLY A 586 8.12 11.00 -16.66
C GLY A 586 8.34 10.97 -15.15
N ILE A 587 7.58 11.77 -14.39
CA ILE A 587 7.68 11.80 -12.92
C ILE A 587 7.42 10.43 -12.30
N GLY A 588 6.47 9.65 -12.82
CA GLY A 588 6.19 8.29 -12.35
C GLY A 588 7.42 7.38 -12.46
N ALA A 589 8.24 7.56 -13.50
CA ALA A 589 9.48 6.81 -13.65
C ALA A 589 10.56 7.22 -12.64
N TYR A 590 10.66 8.53 -12.33
CA TYR A 590 11.55 9.01 -11.28
C TYR A 590 11.12 8.53 -9.90
N LEU A 591 9.83 8.51 -9.58
CA LEU A 591 9.33 7.99 -8.30
C LEU A 591 9.70 6.52 -8.10
N VAL A 592 9.64 5.71 -9.16
CA VAL A 592 10.12 4.30 -9.15
C VAL A 592 11.61 4.25 -8.81
N ARG A 593 12.46 5.03 -9.51
CA ARG A 593 13.90 5.07 -9.24
C ARG A 593 14.24 5.59 -7.84
N LEU A 594 13.49 6.58 -7.34
CA LEU A 594 13.63 7.16 -6.00
C LEU A 594 13.14 6.19 -4.91
N GLY A 595 12.13 5.37 -5.21
CA GLY A 595 11.71 4.23 -4.39
C GLY A 595 12.70 3.05 -4.45
N GLN A 596 13.61 3.05 -5.43
CA GLN A 596 14.78 2.20 -5.60
C GLN A 596 14.43 0.76 -5.96
N ARG A 597 13.72 0.05 -5.07
CA ARG A 597 13.43 -1.38 -5.20
C ARG A 597 12.28 -1.57 -6.19
N THR A 598 12.57 -2.12 -7.36
CA THR A 598 11.61 -2.17 -8.47
C THR A 598 11.32 -3.60 -8.89
N ILE A 599 10.03 -3.95 -8.96
CA ILE A 599 9.54 -5.16 -9.60
C ILE A 599 8.82 -4.73 -10.88
N GLN A 600 9.15 -5.34 -12.02
CA GLN A 600 8.62 -4.96 -13.31
C GLN A 600 7.95 -6.15 -13.99
N VAL A 601 6.69 -5.96 -14.39
CA VAL A 601 5.95 -6.97 -15.17
C VAL A 601 6.50 -7.01 -16.61
N GLU A 602 6.62 -8.19 -17.23
CA GLU A 602 7.31 -8.37 -18.53
C GLU A 602 6.83 -7.42 -19.64
N ASN A 603 5.52 -7.19 -19.74
CA ASN A 603 4.92 -6.32 -20.77
C ASN A 603 4.89 -4.83 -20.40
N SER A 604 5.43 -4.47 -19.24
CA SER A 604 5.43 -3.11 -18.72
C SER A 604 6.70 -2.33 -19.10
N HIS A 605 6.62 -0.99 -19.11
CA HIS A 605 7.78 -0.14 -19.39
C HIS A 605 7.90 1.07 -18.47
N LEU A 606 9.15 1.35 -18.12
CA LEU A 606 9.60 2.50 -17.34
C LEU A 606 10.35 3.48 -18.26
N ILE A 607 9.68 4.55 -18.68
CA ILE A 607 10.22 5.49 -19.68
C ILE A 607 10.18 6.94 -19.21
N LEU A 608 11.09 7.77 -19.75
CA LEU A 608 11.05 9.22 -19.57
C LEU A 608 10.24 9.88 -20.71
N THR A 609 10.54 9.49 -21.94
CA THR A 609 9.94 10.06 -23.16
C THR A 609 9.44 8.91 -24.04
N GLY A 610 8.23 9.05 -24.60
CA GLY A 610 7.65 8.03 -25.49
C GLY A 610 8.44 7.85 -26.79
N ALA A 611 8.49 6.62 -27.29
CA ALA A 611 9.20 6.25 -28.52
C ALA A 611 8.75 7.10 -29.73
N GLY A 612 7.44 7.30 -29.87
CA GLY A 612 6.87 8.14 -30.94
C GLY A 612 7.31 9.62 -30.87
N ALA A 613 7.57 10.15 -29.67
CA ALA A 613 8.08 11.51 -29.52
C ALA A 613 9.55 11.60 -29.96
N LEU A 614 10.38 10.61 -29.61
CA LEU A 614 11.78 10.55 -30.04
C LEU A 614 11.90 10.41 -31.57
N ASN A 615 11.07 9.56 -32.19
CA ASN A 615 11.04 9.41 -33.64
C ASN A 615 10.69 10.72 -34.36
N LYS A 616 9.74 11.49 -33.80
CA LYS A 616 9.40 12.83 -34.34
C LYS A 616 10.57 13.81 -34.25
N VAL A 617 11.32 13.79 -33.15
CA VAL A 617 12.51 14.64 -32.98
C VAL A 617 13.63 14.24 -33.94
N LEU A 618 13.83 12.95 -34.16
CA LEU A 618 14.86 12.42 -35.05
C LEU A 618 14.46 12.47 -36.54
N GLY A 619 13.20 12.77 -36.86
CA GLY A 619 12.67 12.85 -38.22
C GLY A 619 12.55 11.50 -38.93
N ARG A 620 12.72 10.38 -38.22
CA ARG A 620 12.65 9.01 -38.73
C ARG A 620 12.19 8.03 -37.66
N GLU A 621 11.63 6.90 -38.07
CA GLU A 621 11.21 5.84 -37.15
C GLU A 621 12.43 5.03 -36.67
N VAL A 622 12.93 5.34 -35.48
CA VAL A 622 14.07 4.67 -34.85
C VAL A 622 13.61 3.57 -33.90
N TYR A 623 12.66 3.90 -33.03
CA TYR A 623 12.14 3.00 -32.00
C TYR A 623 10.70 2.60 -32.34
N THR A 624 10.42 1.31 -32.38
CA THR A 624 9.08 0.76 -32.72
C THR A 624 8.20 0.51 -31.51
N SER A 625 8.80 0.44 -30.30
CA SER A 625 8.08 0.16 -29.06
C SER A 625 8.70 0.89 -27.88
N ASN A 626 7.88 1.31 -26.92
CA ASN A 626 8.35 1.87 -25.65
C ASN A 626 9.18 0.85 -24.83
N ASN A 627 8.92 -0.46 -25.01
CA ASN A 627 9.71 -1.49 -24.32
C ASN A 627 11.17 -1.50 -24.78
N GLN A 628 11.49 -1.06 -26.00
CA GLN A 628 12.89 -0.92 -26.46
C GLN A 628 13.69 0.11 -25.66
N LEU A 629 13.00 1.01 -24.96
CA LEU A 629 13.62 2.07 -24.15
C LEU A 629 13.48 1.80 -22.66
N GLY A 630 12.35 1.24 -22.23
CA GLY A 630 11.99 1.11 -20.81
C GLY A 630 11.52 -0.26 -20.36
N GLY A 631 11.50 -1.26 -21.25
CA GLY A 631 11.10 -2.62 -20.90
C GLY A 631 12.13 -3.33 -20.04
N ILE A 632 11.80 -4.55 -19.60
CA ILE A 632 12.67 -5.36 -18.74
C ILE A 632 14.05 -5.63 -19.35
N GLN A 633 14.12 -5.75 -20.69
CA GLN A 633 15.37 -5.94 -21.43
C GLN A 633 16.34 -4.75 -21.35
N ILE A 634 15.86 -3.60 -20.88
CA ILE A 634 16.69 -2.44 -20.58
C ILE A 634 16.88 -2.34 -19.07
N MET A 635 15.77 -2.29 -18.32
CA MET A 635 15.80 -1.93 -16.90
C MET A 635 16.31 -3.04 -15.98
N HIS A 636 16.08 -4.31 -16.31
CA HIS A 636 16.66 -5.42 -15.54
C HIS A 636 18.15 -5.59 -15.88
N ASN A 637 18.49 -5.39 -17.16
CA ASN A 637 19.85 -5.49 -17.69
C ASN A 637 20.77 -4.33 -17.31
N ASN A 638 20.22 -3.22 -16.81
CA ASN A 638 20.99 -2.08 -16.27
C ASN A 638 20.86 -1.91 -14.75
N GLY A 639 20.09 -2.77 -14.07
CA GLY A 639 19.95 -2.77 -12.61
C GLY A 639 18.91 -1.83 -12.02
N VAL A 640 18.11 -1.13 -12.83
CA VAL A 640 16.98 -0.32 -12.33
C VAL A 640 15.85 -1.23 -11.81
N THR A 641 15.59 -2.33 -12.50
CA THR A 641 14.65 -3.38 -12.10
C THR A 641 15.38 -4.45 -11.29
N HIS A 642 14.90 -4.73 -10.09
CA HIS A 642 15.46 -5.75 -9.21
C HIS A 642 14.91 -7.14 -9.53
N SER A 643 13.63 -7.27 -9.90
CA SER A 643 13.02 -8.53 -10.30
C SER A 643 11.97 -8.34 -11.40
N THR A 644 11.85 -9.34 -12.26
CA THR A 644 10.89 -9.40 -13.35
C THR A 644 9.86 -10.50 -13.09
N VAL A 645 8.61 -10.24 -13.44
CA VAL A 645 7.48 -11.15 -13.18
C VAL A 645 6.56 -11.23 -14.39
N CYS A 646 5.88 -12.36 -14.56
CA CYS A 646 5.02 -12.61 -15.72
C CYS A 646 3.73 -11.78 -15.67
N ASP A 647 3.19 -11.55 -14.47
CA ASP A 647 1.93 -10.86 -14.25
C ASP A 647 1.91 -10.04 -12.94
N ASP A 648 0.85 -9.22 -12.78
CA ASP A 648 0.66 -8.36 -11.62
C ASP A 648 0.59 -9.16 -10.30
N PHE A 649 0.00 -10.36 -10.33
CA PHE A 649 -0.20 -11.20 -9.15
C PHE A 649 1.12 -11.78 -8.62
N GLU A 650 1.98 -12.25 -9.52
CA GLU A 650 3.35 -12.65 -9.19
C GLU A 650 4.18 -11.45 -8.73
N GLY A 651 3.92 -10.26 -9.28
CA GLY A 651 4.46 -9.00 -8.79
C GLY A 651 4.16 -8.76 -7.31
N VAL A 652 2.88 -8.81 -6.93
CA VAL A 652 2.44 -8.67 -5.54
C VAL A 652 2.98 -9.79 -4.64
N PHE A 653 3.03 -11.03 -5.14
CA PHE A 653 3.68 -12.14 -4.42
C PHE A 653 5.15 -11.85 -4.14
N THR A 654 5.89 -11.31 -5.12
CA THR A 654 7.31 -10.95 -4.97
C THR A 654 7.50 -9.79 -3.98
N VAL A 655 6.60 -8.80 -3.98
CA VAL A 655 6.57 -7.74 -2.93
C VAL A 655 6.45 -8.37 -1.55
N LEU A 656 5.46 -9.25 -1.35
CA LEU A 656 5.24 -9.93 -0.06
C LEU A 656 6.40 -10.86 0.31
N HIS A 657 7.00 -11.54 -0.66
CA HIS A 657 8.18 -12.37 -0.47
C HIS A 657 9.38 -11.53 0.02
N TRP A 658 9.60 -10.35 -0.55
CA TRP A 658 10.64 -9.44 -0.06
C TRP A 658 10.33 -8.90 1.34
N LEU A 659 9.09 -8.49 1.58
CA LEU A 659 8.64 -8.05 2.89
C LEU A 659 8.83 -9.13 3.96
N SER A 660 8.75 -10.43 3.60
CA SER A 660 9.00 -11.54 4.52
C SER A 660 10.42 -11.58 5.10
N TYR A 661 11.39 -10.93 4.45
CA TYR A 661 12.75 -10.74 4.99
C TYR A 661 12.88 -9.47 5.82
N MET A 662 12.01 -8.48 5.59
CA MET A 662 12.16 -7.12 6.09
C MET A 662 11.37 -6.88 7.40
N PRO A 663 11.86 -6.02 8.31
CA PRO A 663 11.16 -5.66 9.53
C PRO A 663 9.82 -4.96 9.24
N LYS A 664 8.87 -5.04 10.18
CA LYS A 664 7.57 -4.36 10.04
C LYS A 664 7.66 -2.83 10.14
N SER A 665 8.68 -2.31 10.81
CA SER A 665 8.96 -0.88 10.94
C SER A 665 10.44 -0.62 11.22
N VAL A 666 10.89 0.63 11.11
CA VAL A 666 12.29 1.05 11.38
C VAL A 666 12.77 0.76 12.80
N CYS A 667 11.84 0.69 13.76
CA CYS A 667 12.12 0.37 15.17
C CYS A 667 12.03 -1.13 15.47
N SER A 668 11.58 -1.94 14.52
CA SER A 668 11.38 -3.38 14.70
C SER A 668 12.62 -4.17 14.29
N SER A 669 12.83 -5.31 14.95
CA SER A 669 13.86 -6.27 14.54
C SER A 669 13.47 -7.00 13.26
N VAL A 670 14.47 -7.60 12.62
CA VAL A 670 14.24 -8.46 11.45
C VAL A 670 13.34 -9.67 11.78
N PRO A 671 12.47 -10.11 10.86
CA PRO A 671 11.56 -11.23 11.08
C PRO A 671 12.30 -12.58 11.16
N LEU A 672 12.47 -13.09 12.38
CA LEU A 672 12.98 -14.44 12.62
C LEU A 672 11.88 -15.47 12.28
N LEU A 673 12.24 -16.50 11.50
CA LEU A 673 11.37 -17.67 11.29
C LEU A 673 12.02 -18.91 11.89
N ASN A 674 11.20 -19.86 12.36
CA ASN A 674 11.70 -21.17 12.74
C ASN A 674 11.89 -22.04 11.49
N SER A 675 13.07 -21.95 10.88
CA SER A 675 13.41 -22.66 9.64
C SER A 675 13.42 -24.17 9.84
N LYS A 676 12.96 -24.92 8.83
CA LYS A 676 13.08 -26.39 8.81
C LYS A 676 14.49 -26.85 8.45
N ASP A 677 15.34 -25.94 7.95
CA ASP A 677 16.71 -26.26 7.61
C ASP A 677 17.63 -26.10 8.85
N PRO A 678 18.11 -27.20 9.46
CA PRO A 678 18.87 -27.15 10.71
C PRO A 678 20.14 -26.30 10.61
N ILE A 679 20.52 -25.67 11.73
CA ILE A 679 21.73 -24.82 11.80
C ILE A 679 23.02 -25.63 12.00
N ASP A 680 22.90 -26.85 12.52
CA ASP A 680 23.98 -27.77 12.90
C ASP A 680 24.34 -28.75 11.78
N ARG A 681 23.66 -28.68 10.63
CA ARG A 681 24.06 -29.46 9.45
C ARG A 681 25.37 -28.96 8.85
N VAL A 682 26.08 -29.88 8.22
CA VAL A 682 27.23 -29.56 7.39
C VAL A 682 26.81 -28.96 6.05
N ILE A 683 27.70 -28.15 5.47
CA ILE A 683 27.56 -27.66 4.09
C ILE A 683 28.14 -28.71 3.15
N GLU A 684 27.32 -29.33 2.31
CA GLU A 684 27.78 -30.41 1.43
C GLU A 684 28.56 -29.89 0.22
N PHE A 685 28.04 -28.87 -0.47
CA PHE A 685 28.75 -28.24 -1.57
C PHE A 685 29.97 -27.46 -1.06
N VAL A 686 31.14 -27.71 -1.65
CA VAL A 686 32.39 -27.02 -1.29
C VAL A 686 32.90 -26.26 -2.51
N PRO A 687 33.17 -24.95 -2.39
CA PRO A 687 33.86 -24.18 -3.40
C PRO A 687 35.15 -24.82 -3.90
N THR A 688 35.44 -24.65 -5.19
CA THR A 688 36.64 -25.19 -5.84
C THR A 688 37.50 -24.07 -6.41
N LYS A 689 38.80 -24.35 -6.65
CA LYS A 689 39.68 -23.43 -7.41
C LYS A 689 39.20 -23.24 -8.85
N ALA A 690 38.62 -24.28 -9.46
CA ALA A 690 38.00 -24.18 -10.77
C ALA A 690 36.71 -23.33 -10.68
N PRO A 691 36.39 -22.51 -11.71
CA PRO A 691 35.18 -21.71 -11.71
C PRO A 691 33.90 -22.52 -11.53
N TYR A 692 32.98 -22.00 -10.72
CA TYR A 692 31.69 -22.59 -10.39
C TYR A 692 30.63 -21.48 -10.24
N ASP A 693 29.35 -21.86 -10.32
CA ASP A 693 28.27 -20.91 -10.04
C ASP A 693 28.18 -20.65 -8.52
N PRO A 694 28.38 -19.41 -8.05
CA PRO A 694 28.33 -19.10 -6.61
C PRO A 694 26.96 -19.43 -6.00
N ARG A 695 25.88 -19.48 -6.78
CA ARG A 695 24.55 -19.87 -6.27
C ARG A 695 24.55 -21.27 -5.66
N TRP A 696 25.45 -22.16 -6.11
CA TRP A 696 25.60 -23.50 -5.54
C TRP A 696 26.18 -23.50 -4.14
N MET A 697 27.13 -22.60 -3.82
CA MET A 697 27.62 -22.46 -2.44
C MET A 697 26.60 -21.77 -1.53
N LEU A 698 25.74 -20.91 -2.09
CA LEU A 698 24.71 -20.21 -1.33
C LEU A 698 23.52 -21.12 -1.00
N ALA A 699 22.82 -21.62 -2.02
CA ALA A 699 21.55 -22.35 -1.88
C ALA A 699 21.67 -23.87 -2.04
N GLY A 700 22.80 -24.34 -2.61
CA GLY A 700 23.01 -25.74 -2.96
C GLY A 700 22.75 -26.02 -4.44
N ARG A 701 22.90 -27.29 -4.83
CA ARG A 701 22.67 -27.77 -6.20
C ARG A 701 22.18 -29.21 -6.22
N ALA A 702 21.55 -29.61 -7.32
CA ALA A 702 21.29 -31.02 -7.57
C ALA A 702 22.62 -31.82 -7.65
N HIS A 703 22.63 -33.00 -7.04
CA HIS A 703 23.79 -33.88 -7.03
C HIS A 703 24.10 -34.37 -8.46
N PRO A 704 25.35 -34.23 -8.96
CA PRO A 704 25.67 -34.56 -10.35
C PRO A 704 25.45 -36.04 -10.73
N THR A 705 25.80 -36.96 -9.82
CA THR A 705 25.72 -38.41 -10.07
C THR A 705 24.45 -39.08 -9.52
N GLN A 706 23.99 -38.70 -8.32
CA GLN A 706 22.81 -39.28 -7.69
C GLN A 706 21.55 -38.48 -8.04
N LYS A 707 20.74 -38.98 -8.99
CA LYS A 707 19.49 -38.33 -9.38
C LYS A 707 18.55 -38.22 -8.18
N GLY A 708 18.05 -37.02 -7.91
CA GLY A 708 17.12 -36.73 -6.82
C GLY A 708 17.77 -36.40 -5.47
N GLN A 709 19.10 -36.51 -5.35
CA GLN A 709 19.81 -36.03 -4.16
C GLN A 709 20.20 -34.55 -4.34
N TRP A 710 20.12 -33.79 -3.25
CA TRP A 710 20.51 -32.38 -3.20
C TRP A 710 21.82 -32.22 -2.43
N LEU A 711 22.75 -31.43 -2.96
CA LEU A 711 23.94 -30.97 -2.24
C LEU A 711 23.61 -29.62 -1.62
N SER A 712 23.48 -29.60 -0.30
CA SER A 712 23.13 -28.41 0.47
C SER A 712 24.20 -27.30 0.37
N GLY A 713 23.72 -26.05 0.31
CA GLY A 713 24.54 -24.83 0.37
C GLY A 713 24.63 -24.25 1.78
N PHE A 714 25.19 -23.05 1.89
CA PHE A 714 25.40 -22.34 3.15
C PHE A 714 24.10 -21.87 3.81
N PHE A 715 23.19 -21.29 3.02
CA PHE A 715 21.90 -20.75 3.48
C PHE A 715 20.81 -21.82 3.52
N ASP A 716 19.67 -21.42 4.09
CA ASP A 716 18.49 -22.26 4.19
C ASP A 716 17.97 -22.63 2.80
N TYR A 717 17.59 -23.89 2.62
CA TYR A 717 17.07 -24.40 1.35
C TYR A 717 15.89 -23.55 0.83
N GLY A 718 16.00 -23.06 -0.41
CA GLY A 718 14.95 -22.27 -1.07
C GLY A 718 14.77 -20.84 -0.53
N SER A 719 15.67 -20.35 0.33
CA SER A 719 15.58 -19.00 0.90
C SER A 719 16.29 -17.91 0.11
N PHE A 720 17.21 -18.25 -0.80
CA PHE A 720 17.95 -17.25 -1.56
C PHE A 720 17.09 -16.67 -2.71
N SER A 721 16.82 -15.37 -2.63
CA SER A 721 16.11 -14.59 -3.65
C SER A 721 17.08 -13.59 -4.28
N GLU A 722 17.55 -13.90 -5.50
CA GLU A 722 18.48 -13.07 -6.26
C GLU A 722 17.77 -11.83 -6.85
N ILE A 723 18.46 -10.70 -6.89
CA ILE A 723 17.96 -9.44 -7.46
C ILE A 723 18.98 -8.84 -8.44
N MET A 724 18.48 -8.09 -9.44
CA MET A 724 19.29 -7.47 -10.50
C MET A 724 20.19 -8.49 -11.24
N GLN A 725 19.68 -9.70 -11.47
CA GLN A 725 20.47 -10.85 -11.94
C GLN A 725 21.25 -10.60 -13.25
N PRO A 726 20.65 -10.05 -14.33
CA PRO A 726 21.33 -10.02 -15.62
C PRO A 726 22.29 -8.83 -15.78
N TRP A 727 22.21 -7.83 -14.89
CA TRP A 727 23.13 -6.70 -14.84
C TRP A 727 24.35 -7.01 -13.97
N ALA A 728 25.56 -6.71 -14.46
CA ALA A 728 26.82 -6.93 -13.75
C ALA A 728 26.89 -8.32 -13.09
N GLN A 729 26.73 -9.37 -13.90
CA GLN A 729 26.59 -10.76 -13.40
C GLN A 729 27.86 -11.30 -12.74
N THR A 730 28.97 -10.55 -12.81
CA THR A 730 30.22 -10.79 -12.06
C THR A 730 30.01 -10.73 -10.55
N VAL A 731 28.95 -10.06 -10.08
CA VAL A 731 28.54 -10.04 -8.67
C VAL A 731 27.07 -10.48 -8.55
N VAL A 732 26.84 -11.43 -7.66
CA VAL A 732 25.53 -11.99 -7.32
C VAL A 732 25.06 -11.36 -6.01
N VAL A 733 23.87 -10.75 -6.04
CA VAL A 733 23.29 -10.06 -4.88
C VAL A 733 21.87 -10.54 -4.64
N GLY A 734 21.45 -10.62 -3.39
CA GLY A 734 20.11 -11.09 -3.05
C GLY A 734 19.86 -11.14 -1.55
N ARG A 735 18.71 -11.67 -1.16
CA ARG A 735 18.34 -11.90 0.26
C ARG A 735 18.29 -13.40 0.51
N ALA A 736 18.70 -13.84 1.70
CA ALA A 736 18.62 -15.25 2.11
C ALA A 736 18.24 -15.37 3.59
N ARG A 737 18.01 -16.59 4.07
CA ARG A 737 17.90 -16.90 5.49
C ARG A 737 19.03 -17.84 5.93
N LEU A 738 19.60 -17.56 7.11
CA LEU A 738 20.57 -18.41 7.80
C LEU A 738 19.95 -18.87 9.12
N GLY A 739 19.52 -20.14 9.19
CA GLY A 739 18.81 -20.66 10.35
C GLY A 739 17.55 -19.86 10.68
N GLY A 740 16.87 -19.34 9.65
CA GLY A 740 15.73 -18.45 9.83
C GLY A 740 16.05 -16.99 10.17
N ILE A 741 17.31 -16.54 10.20
CA ILE A 741 17.65 -15.11 10.28
C ILE A 741 17.77 -14.55 8.85
N PRO A 742 16.99 -13.53 8.45
CA PRO A 742 17.10 -12.94 7.11
C PRO A 742 18.35 -12.05 6.99
N VAL A 743 19.06 -12.16 5.88
CA VAL A 743 20.31 -11.43 5.60
C VAL A 743 20.37 -10.97 4.14
N GLY A 744 21.00 -9.82 3.91
CA GLY A 744 21.46 -9.41 2.59
C GLY A 744 22.75 -10.13 2.22
N VAL A 745 22.87 -10.58 0.97
CA VAL A 745 23.99 -11.41 0.50
C VAL A 745 24.65 -10.75 -0.70
N VAL A 746 25.97 -10.69 -0.67
CA VAL A 746 26.81 -10.34 -1.83
C VAL A 746 27.84 -11.46 -2.02
N ALA A 747 27.88 -12.03 -3.23
CA ALA A 747 28.81 -13.08 -3.60
C ALA A 747 29.42 -12.81 -4.98
N VAL A 748 30.55 -13.43 -5.27
CA VAL A 748 31.32 -13.18 -6.49
C VAL A 748 31.17 -14.34 -7.47
N GLU A 749 30.89 -14.03 -8.72
CA GLU A 749 30.95 -15.00 -9.81
C GLU A 749 32.41 -15.30 -10.17
N THR A 750 32.72 -16.57 -10.29
CA THR A 750 34.10 -17.03 -10.55
C THR A 750 34.33 -17.33 -12.04
N ARG A 751 33.25 -17.57 -12.78
CA ARG A 751 33.30 -17.75 -14.23
C ARG A 751 33.45 -16.41 -14.93
N THR A 752 34.08 -16.42 -16.10
CA THR A 752 34.01 -15.28 -17.02
C THR A 752 32.56 -15.13 -17.50
N VAL A 753 32.01 -13.93 -17.33
CA VAL A 753 30.67 -13.56 -17.75
C VAL A 753 30.75 -12.85 -19.09
N GLU A 754 29.77 -13.09 -19.96
CA GLU A 754 29.62 -12.37 -21.21
C GLU A 754 28.50 -11.33 -21.08
N LEU A 755 28.89 -10.05 -21.08
CA LEU A 755 27.96 -8.94 -21.07
C LEU A 755 27.65 -8.53 -22.51
N SER A 756 26.38 -8.63 -22.90
CA SER A 756 25.90 -8.14 -24.19
C SER A 756 25.45 -6.69 -24.09
N ILE A 757 26.13 -5.79 -24.78
CA ILE A 757 25.73 -4.39 -24.96
C ILE A 757 24.91 -4.30 -26.25
N PRO A 758 23.62 -3.91 -26.20
CA PRO A 758 22.79 -3.78 -27.40
C PRO A 758 23.29 -2.66 -28.31
N ALA A 759 23.06 -2.80 -29.61
CA ALA A 759 23.28 -1.72 -30.57
C ALA A 759 22.28 -0.58 -30.32
N ASP A 760 22.72 0.67 -30.42
CA ASP A 760 21.83 1.82 -30.40
C ASP A 760 21.22 2.05 -31.81
N PRO A 761 19.91 1.85 -32.03
CA PRO A 761 19.29 2.07 -33.34
C PRO A 761 19.33 3.53 -33.82
N ALA A 762 19.57 4.49 -32.90
CA ALA A 762 19.73 5.89 -33.27
C ALA A 762 21.08 6.15 -33.97
N ASN A 763 22.11 5.34 -33.71
CA ASN A 763 23.40 5.43 -34.38
C ASN A 763 23.59 4.25 -35.35
N LEU A 764 23.62 4.56 -36.65
CA LEU A 764 23.74 3.55 -37.71
C LEU A 764 25.06 2.77 -37.67
N ASP A 765 26.12 3.34 -37.07
CA ASP A 765 27.42 2.69 -36.91
C ASP A 765 27.49 1.82 -35.65
N SER A 766 26.47 1.85 -34.79
CA SER A 766 26.46 1.06 -33.57
C SER A 766 26.14 -0.40 -33.87
N GLU A 767 27.00 -1.30 -33.40
CA GLU A 767 26.77 -2.74 -33.41
C GLU A 767 26.65 -3.29 -31.99
N ALA A 768 25.99 -4.46 -31.86
CA ALA A 768 25.90 -5.14 -30.58
C ALA A 768 27.28 -5.70 -30.21
N LYS A 769 27.73 -5.46 -28.98
CA LYS A 769 29.07 -5.85 -28.52
C LYS A 769 28.95 -6.86 -27.40
N ILE A 770 29.72 -7.94 -27.49
CA ILE A 770 29.86 -8.91 -26.41
C ILE A 770 31.19 -8.63 -25.72
N ILE A 771 31.12 -8.27 -24.43
CA ILE A 771 32.29 -7.98 -23.60
C ILE A 771 32.46 -9.14 -22.62
N GLN A 772 33.64 -9.75 -22.62
CA GLN A 772 33.99 -10.74 -21.62
C GLN A 772 34.52 -10.05 -20.37
N GLN A 773 33.81 -10.22 -19.26
CA GLN A 773 34.22 -9.77 -17.93
C GLN A 773 34.73 -10.97 -17.14
N ALA A 774 36.01 -10.95 -16.76
CA ALA A 774 36.60 -12.03 -15.98
C ALA A 774 35.93 -12.13 -14.59
N GLY A 775 35.70 -13.35 -14.11
CA GLY A 775 35.26 -13.58 -12.74
C GLY A 775 36.29 -13.09 -11.72
N GLN A 776 35.86 -12.87 -10.48
CA GLN A 776 36.72 -12.42 -9.37
C GLN A 776 37.38 -11.04 -9.57
N VAL A 777 36.89 -10.21 -10.49
CA VAL A 777 37.38 -8.84 -10.73
C VAL A 777 36.23 -7.85 -10.58
N TRP A 778 36.51 -6.69 -9.97
CA TRP A 778 35.57 -5.58 -9.95
C TRP A 778 35.69 -4.70 -11.20
N PHE A 779 34.57 -4.57 -11.89
CA PHE A 779 34.27 -3.65 -12.98
C PHE A 779 33.35 -2.50 -12.51
N PRO A 780 33.22 -1.39 -13.27
CA PRO A 780 32.43 -0.22 -12.84
C PRO A 780 30.98 -0.57 -12.48
N ASP A 781 30.36 -1.43 -13.28
CA ASP A 781 29.00 -1.94 -13.08
C ASP A 781 28.89 -2.81 -11.82
N SER A 782 29.84 -3.72 -11.60
CA SER A 782 29.87 -4.61 -10.44
C SER A 782 30.12 -3.87 -9.12
N ALA A 783 30.97 -2.84 -9.12
CA ALA A 783 31.20 -1.98 -7.97
C ALA A 783 29.95 -1.14 -7.68
N PHE A 784 29.32 -0.57 -8.70
CA PHE A 784 28.08 0.18 -8.53
C PHE A 784 26.93 -0.71 -8.00
N LYS A 785 26.79 -1.94 -8.54
CA LYS A 785 25.82 -2.93 -8.05
C LYS A 785 26.07 -3.30 -6.59
N THR A 786 27.33 -3.49 -6.22
CA THR A 786 27.73 -3.79 -4.83
C THR A 786 27.37 -2.65 -3.88
N TYR A 787 27.72 -1.41 -4.23
CA TYR A 787 27.35 -0.22 -3.44
C TYR A 787 25.82 -0.09 -3.28
N GLN A 788 25.08 -0.18 -4.39
CA GLN A 788 23.63 -0.02 -4.37
C GLN A 788 22.95 -1.11 -3.52
N ALA A 789 23.42 -2.36 -3.61
CA ALA A 789 22.92 -3.45 -2.78
C ALA A 789 23.21 -3.22 -1.28
N ILE A 790 24.43 -2.81 -0.92
CA ILE A 790 24.80 -2.47 0.47
C ILE A 790 23.88 -1.37 1.00
N LYS A 791 23.65 -0.32 0.21
CA LYS A 791 22.78 0.78 0.56
C LYS A 791 21.34 0.29 0.79
N ASP A 792 20.81 -0.51 -0.12
CA ASP A 792 19.44 -1.04 -0.01
C ASP A 792 19.26 -1.92 1.24
N PHE A 793 20.22 -2.81 1.53
CA PHE A 793 20.16 -3.69 2.70
C PHE A 793 20.29 -2.92 4.02
N ASN A 794 21.16 -1.90 4.09
CA ASN A 794 21.27 -1.02 5.25
C ASN A 794 19.93 -0.29 5.52
N ARG A 795 19.31 0.28 4.47
CA ARG A 795 18.02 0.97 4.59
C ARG A 795 16.84 0.03 4.85
N GLU A 796 16.99 -1.26 4.58
CA GLU A 796 16.03 -2.30 4.97
C GLU A 796 16.16 -2.73 6.43
N GLY A 797 17.23 -2.35 7.12
CA GLY A 797 17.49 -2.88 8.45
C GLY A 797 18.07 -4.29 8.45
N LEU A 798 18.61 -4.78 7.33
CA LEU A 798 19.14 -6.13 7.22
C LEU A 798 20.64 -6.21 7.55
N PRO A 799 21.09 -7.25 8.27
CA PRO A 799 22.51 -7.57 8.32
C PRO A 799 23.02 -8.03 6.95
N LEU A 800 24.32 -7.86 6.72
CA LEU A 800 24.94 -8.11 5.42
C LEU A 800 26.00 -9.20 5.52
N MET A 801 26.03 -10.11 4.53
CA MET A 801 27.02 -11.16 4.43
C MET A 801 27.71 -11.11 3.06
N VAL A 802 29.02 -10.84 3.07
CA VAL A 802 29.86 -10.79 1.87
C VAL A 802 30.69 -12.06 1.79
N PHE A 803 30.47 -12.87 0.76
CA PHE A 803 31.39 -13.95 0.39
C PHE A 803 32.47 -13.39 -0.54
N ALA A 804 33.53 -12.86 0.05
CA ALA A 804 34.58 -12.13 -0.65
C ALA A 804 35.50 -13.07 -1.45
N ASN A 805 35.61 -12.82 -2.76
CA ASN A 805 36.46 -13.60 -3.65
C ASN A 805 36.91 -12.74 -4.84
N TRP A 806 37.55 -11.60 -4.56
CA TRP A 806 38.05 -10.67 -5.56
C TRP A 806 39.57 -10.58 -5.57
N ARG A 807 40.17 -10.81 -6.74
CA ARG A 807 41.61 -10.66 -6.99
C ARG A 807 42.04 -9.21 -7.22
N GLY A 808 41.09 -8.28 -7.32
CA GLY A 808 41.38 -6.87 -7.53
C GLY A 808 40.30 -6.14 -8.31
N PHE A 809 40.66 -4.91 -8.67
CA PHE A 809 39.89 -4.03 -9.55
C PHE A 809 40.40 -4.17 -10.99
N SER A 810 39.53 -3.97 -11.97
CA SER A 810 39.97 -3.84 -13.36
C SER A 810 40.77 -2.55 -13.52
N GLY A 811 42.07 -2.70 -13.78
CA GLY A 811 42.98 -1.60 -14.11
C GLY A 811 43.01 -1.24 -15.60
N GLY A 812 42.10 -1.80 -16.41
CA GLY A 812 42.04 -1.54 -17.84
C GLY A 812 41.72 -0.08 -18.16
N MET A 813 42.31 0.46 -19.24
CA MET A 813 42.13 1.87 -19.63
C MET A 813 40.64 2.26 -19.76
N LYS A 814 39.82 1.37 -20.36
CA LYS A 814 38.39 1.61 -20.52
C LYS A 814 37.65 1.68 -19.19
N ASP A 815 37.87 0.72 -18.30
CA ASP A 815 37.18 0.69 -17.00
C ASP A 815 37.60 1.85 -16.10
N MET A 816 38.87 2.26 -16.17
CA MET A 816 39.36 3.46 -15.49
C MET A 816 38.71 4.74 -16.05
N TYR A 817 38.57 4.85 -17.37
CA TYR A 817 37.85 5.93 -18.03
C TYR A 817 36.37 5.95 -17.64
N ASP A 818 35.75 4.77 -17.53
CA ASP A 818 34.39 4.55 -17.05
C ASP A 818 34.27 4.70 -15.51
N GLN A 819 35.27 5.35 -14.88
CA GLN A 819 35.23 5.86 -13.51
C GLN A 819 35.24 4.79 -12.43
N MET A 820 35.90 3.65 -12.67
CA MET A 820 36.05 2.55 -11.70
C MET A 820 36.38 3.03 -10.26
N LEU A 821 37.29 4.00 -10.13
CA LEU A 821 37.70 4.54 -8.83
C LEU A 821 36.57 5.22 -8.06
N LYS A 822 35.62 5.88 -8.74
CA LYS A 822 34.48 6.52 -8.06
C LYS A 822 33.56 5.48 -7.45
N PHE A 823 33.25 4.42 -8.19
CA PHE A 823 32.39 3.35 -7.71
C PHE A 823 33.06 2.53 -6.59
N GLY A 824 34.38 2.34 -6.66
CA GLY A 824 35.15 1.78 -5.55
C GLY A 824 35.03 2.61 -4.25
N ALA A 825 35.07 3.95 -4.35
CA ALA A 825 34.89 4.83 -3.20
C ALA A 825 33.47 4.76 -2.62
N TYR A 826 32.43 4.66 -3.46
CA TYR A 826 31.05 4.56 -2.98
C TYR A 826 30.79 3.34 -2.11
N ILE A 827 31.53 2.24 -2.30
CA ILE A 827 31.38 1.05 -1.46
C ILE A 827 31.85 1.33 -0.03
N VAL A 828 32.93 2.10 0.12
CA VAL A 828 33.40 2.59 1.42
C VAL A 828 32.36 3.50 2.05
N ASP A 829 31.76 4.44 1.28
CA ASP A 829 30.71 5.31 1.76
C ASP A 829 29.48 4.52 2.25
N GLY A 830 29.07 3.49 1.48
CA GLY A 830 27.96 2.61 1.83
C GLY A 830 28.21 1.83 3.12
N LEU A 831 29.40 1.22 3.27
CA LEU A 831 29.78 0.47 4.46
C LEU A 831 29.94 1.35 5.71
N ARG A 832 30.42 2.59 5.53
CA ARG A 832 30.50 3.58 6.61
C ARG A 832 29.12 3.95 7.15
N GLU A 833 28.12 4.04 6.28
CA GLU A 833 26.73 4.33 6.67
C GLU A 833 25.97 3.12 7.26
N CYS A 834 26.54 1.91 7.18
CA CYS A 834 25.88 0.70 7.69
C CYS A 834 25.62 0.78 9.20
N SER A 835 24.38 0.44 9.58
CA SER A 835 23.90 0.44 10.97
C SER A 835 23.55 -0.96 11.49
N GLN A 836 23.76 -1.99 10.67
CA GLN A 836 23.57 -3.41 10.98
C GLN A 836 24.88 -4.16 10.85
N PRO A 837 25.02 -5.33 11.49
CA PRO A 837 26.21 -6.16 11.36
C PRO A 837 26.53 -6.52 9.91
N VAL A 838 27.79 -6.34 9.52
CA VAL A 838 28.34 -6.71 8.21
C VAL A 838 29.41 -7.77 8.44
N MET A 839 29.20 -8.95 7.88
CA MET A 839 30.13 -10.07 7.98
C MET A 839 30.80 -10.31 6.64
N VAL A 840 32.11 -10.11 6.59
CA VAL A 840 32.93 -10.45 5.42
C VAL A 840 33.55 -11.81 5.67
N TYR A 841 33.28 -12.78 4.80
CA TYR A 841 33.87 -14.11 4.84
C TYR A 841 34.61 -14.41 3.55
N ILE A 842 35.88 -14.80 3.63
CA ILE A 842 36.66 -15.28 2.48
C ILE A 842 36.47 -16.81 2.38
N PRO A 843 35.70 -17.35 1.40
CA PRO A 843 35.41 -18.78 1.31
C PRO A 843 36.65 -19.65 1.05
N PRO A 844 36.56 -21.00 1.17
CA PRO A 844 37.66 -21.88 0.79
C PRO A 844 38.05 -21.66 -0.68
N GLN A 845 39.35 -21.70 -0.96
CA GLN A 845 39.92 -21.47 -2.30
C GLN A 845 39.66 -20.06 -2.87
N ALA A 846 39.06 -19.16 -2.11
CA ALA A 846 38.85 -17.78 -2.52
C ALA A 846 40.08 -16.90 -2.25
N GLU A 847 40.13 -15.78 -2.96
CA GLU A 847 41.23 -14.84 -2.90
C GLU A 847 40.72 -13.43 -2.63
N LEU A 848 41.41 -12.68 -1.78
CA LEU A 848 41.14 -11.27 -1.56
C LEU A 848 42.43 -10.45 -1.62
N ARG A 849 42.58 -9.63 -2.66
CA ARG A 849 43.87 -8.99 -2.98
C ARG A 849 43.79 -7.47 -3.12
N GLY A 850 44.88 -6.80 -2.75
CA GLY A 850 45.15 -5.40 -3.08
C GLY A 850 43.99 -4.46 -2.77
N GLY A 851 43.54 -3.72 -3.79
CA GLY A 851 42.44 -2.77 -3.64
C GLY A 851 41.13 -3.39 -3.16
N SER A 852 40.86 -4.66 -3.49
CA SER A 852 39.62 -5.33 -3.08
C SER A 852 39.56 -5.54 -1.57
N TRP A 853 40.68 -5.74 -0.89
CA TRP A 853 40.73 -5.77 0.58
C TRP A 853 40.39 -4.39 1.15
N VAL A 854 41.05 -3.34 0.63
CA VAL A 854 41.00 -1.98 1.17
C VAL A 854 39.57 -1.44 1.29
N VAL A 855 38.72 -1.74 0.31
CA VAL A 855 37.35 -1.21 0.22
C VAL A 855 36.32 -1.96 1.05
N ILE A 856 36.67 -3.10 1.66
CA ILE A 856 35.78 -3.88 2.54
C ILE A 856 36.42 -4.22 3.90
N ASP A 857 37.52 -3.56 4.24
CA ASP A 857 38.23 -3.78 5.51
C ASP A 857 37.33 -3.36 6.71
N PRO A 858 37.31 -4.14 7.80
CA PRO A 858 36.45 -3.86 8.94
C PRO A 858 36.74 -2.52 9.62
N THR A 859 37.92 -1.92 9.42
CA THR A 859 38.25 -0.60 9.97
C THR A 859 37.45 0.55 9.35
N ILE A 860 36.73 0.31 8.25
CA ILE A 860 35.80 1.30 7.66
C ILE A 860 34.66 1.62 8.64
N ASN A 861 34.12 0.60 9.31
CA ASN A 861 33.08 0.73 10.32
C ASN A 861 33.26 -0.35 11.40
N PRO A 862 34.25 -0.19 12.31
CA PRO A 862 34.66 -1.23 13.25
C PRO A 862 33.59 -1.57 14.29
N ARG A 863 32.55 -0.74 14.40
CA ARG A 863 31.41 -0.99 15.28
C ARG A 863 30.51 -2.11 14.76
N HIS A 864 30.39 -2.24 13.44
CA HIS A 864 29.42 -3.14 12.80
C HIS A 864 30.06 -4.18 11.87
N MET A 865 31.32 -4.01 11.47
CA MET A 865 32.00 -4.91 10.54
C MET A 865 32.86 -5.96 11.26
N GLU A 866 32.72 -7.23 10.85
CA GLU A 866 33.59 -8.33 11.26
C GLU A 866 34.08 -9.10 10.03
N MET A 867 35.32 -9.59 10.09
CA MET A 867 35.97 -10.25 8.96
C MET A 867 36.57 -11.59 9.35
N TYR A 868 36.28 -12.61 8.56
CA TYR A 868 36.68 -14.00 8.77
C TYR A 868 37.26 -14.58 7.46
N ALA A 869 38.16 -15.55 7.58
CA ALA A 869 38.75 -16.19 6.41
C ALA A 869 38.73 -17.72 6.58
N ASP A 870 38.50 -18.45 5.49
CA ASP A 870 38.62 -19.91 5.48
C ASP A 870 40.10 -20.34 5.54
N ARG A 871 40.39 -21.50 6.13
CA ARG A 871 41.74 -22.10 6.19
C ARG A 871 42.43 -22.19 4.82
N GLU A 872 41.67 -22.46 3.77
CA GLU A 872 42.17 -22.65 2.41
C GLU A 872 42.11 -21.38 1.55
N SER A 873 41.69 -20.25 2.11
CA SER A 873 41.66 -18.97 1.41
C SER A 873 43.05 -18.32 1.29
N ARG A 874 43.15 -17.25 0.49
CA ARG A 874 44.37 -16.44 0.37
C ARG A 874 44.06 -14.95 0.35
N GLY A 875 45.02 -14.15 0.81
CA GLY A 875 44.89 -12.70 0.71
C GLY A 875 46.19 -11.96 0.96
N SER A 876 46.38 -10.88 0.20
CA SER A 876 47.66 -10.17 0.13
C SER A 876 47.53 -8.82 -0.56
N VAL A 877 48.63 -8.08 -0.61
CA VAL A 877 48.71 -6.80 -1.34
C VAL A 877 48.74 -7.03 -2.86
N LEU A 878 49.45 -8.07 -3.31
CA LEU A 878 49.61 -8.43 -4.71
C LEU A 878 49.68 -9.95 -4.82
N GLU A 879 49.24 -10.51 -5.92
CA GLU A 879 49.33 -11.96 -6.16
C GLU A 879 50.79 -12.48 -6.05
N PRO A 880 50.99 -13.76 -5.68
CA PRO A 880 52.32 -14.34 -5.55
C PRO A 880 53.18 -14.18 -6.81
N GLU A 881 52.59 -14.36 -7.99
CA GLU A 881 53.26 -14.23 -9.29
C GLU A 881 53.84 -12.80 -9.45
N GLY A 882 53.00 -11.78 -9.34
CA GLY A 882 53.43 -10.38 -9.42
C GLY A 882 54.40 -9.97 -8.30
N THR A 883 54.31 -10.59 -7.12
CA THR A 883 55.25 -10.34 -6.01
C THR A 883 56.66 -10.86 -6.36
N VAL A 884 56.76 -12.06 -6.95
CA VAL A 884 58.04 -12.66 -7.36
C VAL A 884 58.72 -11.82 -8.44
N GLU A 885 57.96 -11.33 -9.43
CA GLU A 885 58.49 -10.45 -10.48
C GLU A 885 59.21 -9.20 -9.92
N ILE A 886 58.67 -8.64 -8.83
CA ILE A 886 59.20 -7.41 -8.25
C ILE A 886 60.31 -7.69 -7.23
N LYS A 887 60.08 -8.63 -6.30
CA LYS A 887 60.86 -8.83 -5.07
C LYS A 887 61.76 -10.07 -5.06
N PHE A 888 61.59 -10.99 -6.00
CA PHE A 888 62.39 -12.21 -6.09
C PHE A 888 62.93 -12.40 -7.52
N ARG A 889 63.70 -11.39 -7.97
CA ARG A 889 64.16 -11.28 -9.36
C ARG A 889 65.17 -12.38 -9.68
N ARG A 890 65.53 -12.51 -10.96
CA ARG A 890 66.51 -13.51 -11.44
C ARG A 890 67.80 -13.57 -10.61
N LYS A 891 68.30 -12.43 -10.11
CA LYS A 891 69.51 -12.39 -9.24
C LYS A 891 69.32 -13.14 -7.92
N ASP A 892 68.14 -13.02 -7.32
CA ASP A 892 67.78 -13.69 -6.08
C ASP A 892 67.57 -15.18 -6.30
N LEU A 893 66.93 -15.55 -7.42
CA LEU A 893 66.83 -16.95 -7.86
C LEU A 893 68.22 -17.59 -8.02
N VAL A 894 69.14 -16.94 -8.74
CA VAL A 894 70.52 -17.42 -8.90
C VAL A 894 71.24 -17.52 -7.55
N LYS A 895 71.05 -16.56 -6.64
CA LYS A 895 71.60 -16.63 -5.28
C LYS A 895 71.05 -17.82 -4.50
N THR A 896 69.77 -18.16 -4.67
CA THR A 896 69.18 -19.36 -4.07
C THR A 896 69.68 -20.65 -4.70
N MET A 897 69.85 -20.70 -6.02
CA MET A 897 70.47 -21.84 -6.71
C MET A 897 71.89 -22.07 -6.19
N ARG A 898 72.68 -21.00 -6.03
CA ARG A 898 74.02 -21.05 -5.44
C ARG A 898 74.06 -21.54 -4.00
N ARG A 899 72.96 -21.44 -3.26
CA ARG A 899 72.86 -21.89 -1.87
C ARG A 899 72.33 -23.30 -1.74
N VAL A 900 71.46 -23.74 -2.65
CA VAL A 900 70.64 -24.96 -2.49
C VAL A 900 70.96 -26.03 -3.52
N ASP A 901 71.25 -25.69 -4.78
CA ASP A 901 71.52 -26.68 -5.83
C ASP A 901 72.97 -27.21 -5.74
N PRO A 902 73.17 -28.51 -5.47
CA PRO A 902 74.51 -29.07 -5.27
C PRO A 902 75.38 -29.02 -6.54
N VAL A 903 74.77 -29.12 -7.74
CA VAL A 903 75.51 -29.06 -9.01
C VAL A 903 75.98 -27.64 -9.29
N TYR A 904 75.12 -26.64 -9.07
CA TYR A 904 75.45 -25.23 -9.18
C TYR A 904 76.52 -24.81 -8.16
N ILE A 905 76.44 -25.33 -6.93
CA ILE A 905 77.47 -25.16 -5.90
C ILE A 905 78.81 -25.71 -6.41
N HIS A 906 78.83 -26.95 -6.89
CA HIS A 906 80.06 -27.56 -7.38
C HIS A 906 80.67 -26.82 -8.59
N LEU A 907 79.85 -26.42 -9.56
CA LEU A 907 80.31 -25.72 -10.77
C LEU A 907 80.91 -24.35 -10.45
N ALA A 908 80.23 -23.53 -9.62
CA ALA A 908 80.79 -22.22 -9.28
C ALA A 908 81.85 -22.26 -8.15
N GLU A 909 82.01 -23.37 -7.40
CA GLU A 909 83.20 -23.61 -6.57
C GLU A 909 84.42 -23.87 -7.45
N ARG A 910 84.29 -24.75 -8.45
CA ARG A 910 85.35 -25.02 -9.42
C ARG A 910 85.73 -23.77 -10.20
N LEU A 911 84.75 -22.95 -10.60
CA LEU A 911 84.99 -21.65 -11.25
C LEU A 911 85.75 -20.65 -10.36
N GLY A 912 85.68 -20.82 -9.03
CA GLY A 912 86.39 -20.00 -8.04
C GLY A 912 87.85 -20.40 -7.80
N THR A 913 88.33 -21.49 -8.39
CA THR A 913 89.74 -21.94 -8.27
C THR A 913 90.66 -21.05 -9.11
N PRO A 914 91.77 -20.49 -8.55
CA PRO A 914 92.59 -19.48 -9.24
C PRO A 914 93.47 -20.00 -10.39
N GLU A 915 93.65 -21.32 -10.52
CA GLU A 915 94.56 -21.96 -11.50
C GLU A 915 93.82 -22.61 -12.69
N LEU A 916 92.85 -21.91 -13.29
CA LEU A 916 92.10 -22.43 -14.45
C LEU A 916 92.59 -21.88 -15.79
N SER A 917 92.65 -22.73 -16.81
CA SER A 917 92.87 -22.28 -18.18
C SER A 917 91.69 -21.46 -18.70
N THR A 918 91.92 -20.55 -19.65
CA THR A 918 90.86 -19.70 -20.24
C THR A 918 89.77 -20.52 -20.95
N ALA A 919 90.11 -21.72 -21.44
CA ALA A 919 89.16 -22.65 -22.05
C ALA A 919 88.27 -23.34 -21.00
N GLU A 920 88.85 -23.85 -19.91
CA GLU A 920 88.10 -24.50 -18.83
C GLU A 920 87.19 -23.52 -18.08
N ARG A 921 87.63 -22.28 -17.91
CA ARG A 921 86.80 -21.23 -17.30
C ARG A 921 85.54 -20.95 -18.12
N LYS A 922 85.68 -20.83 -19.45
CA LYS A 922 84.54 -20.65 -20.37
C LYS A 922 83.61 -21.87 -20.39
N GLU A 923 84.17 -23.08 -20.31
CA GLU A 923 83.38 -24.31 -20.24
C GLU A 923 82.56 -24.36 -18.93
N LEU A 924 83.16 -24.02 -17.80
CA LEU A 924 82.47 -23.94 -16.51
C LEU A 924 81.41 -22.83 -16.49
N GLU A 925 81.68 -21.67 -17.08
CA GLU A 925 80.69 -20.59 -17.24
C GLU A 925 79.51 -21.02 -18.14
N SER A 926 79.77 -21.75 -19.24
CA SER A 926 78.71 -22.31 -20.09
C SER A 926 77.86 -23.32 -19.35
N LYS A 927 78.49 -24.30 -18.69
CA LYS A 927 77.79 -25.33 -17.89
C LYS A 927 77.00 -24.73 -16.74
N LEU A 928 77.53 -23.68 -16.09
CA LEU A 928 76.83 -22.96 -15.05
C LEU A 928 75.56 -22.32 -15.61
N LYS A 929 75.67 -21.60 -16.74
CA LYS A 929 74.55 -20.94 -17.40
C LYS A 929 73.48 -21.93 -17.90
N GLU A 930 73.90 -23.05 -18.48
CA GLU A 930 73.00 -24.15 -18.88
C GLU A 930 72.23 -24.71 -17.67
N ARG A 931 72.92 -24.88 -16.53
CA ARG A 931 72.29 -25.31 -15.28
C ARG A 931 71.29 -24.28 -14.75
N GLU A 932 71.60 -22.98 -14.83
CA GLU A 932 70.64 -21.92 -14.45
C GLU A 932 69.38 -21.96 -15.29
N GLU A 933 69.52 -22.01 -16.62
CA GLU A 933 68.39 -21.98 -17.54
C GLU A 933 67.50 -23.22 -17.36
N PHE A 934 68.11 -24.38 -17.10
CA PHE A 934 67.39 -25.60 -16.76
C PHE A 934 66.62 -25.50 -15.43
N LEU A 935 67.22 -24.89 -14.41
CA LEU A 935 66.64 -24.78 -13.07
C LEU A 935 65.64 -23.62 -12.93
N LEU A 936 65.67 -22.64 -13.82
CA LEU A 936 64.88 -21.42 -13.69
C LEU A 936 63.37 -21.67 -13.50
N PRO A 937 62.71 -22.58 -14.25
CA PRO A 937 61.26 -22.80 -14.09
C PRO A 937 60.88 -23.31 -12.69
N ILE A 938 61.64 -24.26 -12.13
CA ILE A 938 61.32 -24.82 -10.81
C ILE A 938 61.66 -23.85 -9.68
N TYR A 939 62.77 -23.12 -9.77
CA TYR A 939 63.11 -22.11 -8.77
C TYR A 939 62.15 -20.91 -8.81
N HIS A 940 61.59 -20.60 -9.98
CA HIS A 940 60.48 -19.65 -10.09
C HIS A 940 59.25 -20.15 -9.30
N GLN A 941 58.81 -21.40 -9.51
CA GLN A 941 57.71 -21.98 -8.74
C GLN A 941 57.99 -22.02 -7.23
N VAL A 942 59.23 -22.30 -6.81
CA VAL A 942 59.64 -22.23 -5.40
C VAL A 942 59.50 -20.81 -4.86
N ALA A 943 59.89 -19.79 -5.63
CA ALA A 943 59.72 -18.40 -5.24
C ALA A 943 58.23 -18.00 -5.15
N VAL A 944 57.40 -18.49 -6.07
CA VAL A 944 55.93 -18.27 -6.05
C VAL A 944 55.32 -18.92 -4.83
N GLN A 945 55.68 -20.18 -4.52
CA GLN A 945 55.21 -20.85 -3.30
C GLN A 945 55.70 -20.13 -2.03
N PHE A 946 56.94 -19.63 -2.02
CA PHE A 946 57.47 -18.84 -0.91
C PHE A 946 56.68 -17.54 -0.73
N ALA A 947 56.29 -16.87 -1.83
CA ALA A 947 55.41 -15.71 -1.78
C ALA A 947 54.01 -16.09 -1.27
N ASP A 948 53.40 -17.18 -1.76
CA ASP A 948 52.07 -17.67 -1.32
C ASP A 948 52.02 -17.99 0.18
N LEU A 949 53.12 -18.45 0.78
CA LEU A 949 53.18 -18.67 2.24
C LEU A 949 52.97 -17.39 3.05
N HIS A 950 53.27 -16.22 2.47
CA HIS A 950 52.97 -14.91 3.08
C HIS A 950 51.51 -14.50 2.91
N ASP A 951 50.73 -15.22 2.10
CA ASP A 951 49.35 -14.89 1.77
C ASP A 951 48.36 -15.78 2.52
N THR A 952 48.87 -16.58 3.46
CA THR A 952 48.10 -17.57 4.22
C THR A 952 47.23 -16.93 5.30
N PRO A 953 46.05 -17.51 5.61
CA PRO A 953 45.16 -17.02 6.66
C PRO A 953 45.81 -17.00 8.05
N GLY A 954 46.75 -17.93 8.32
CA GLY A 954 47.54 -17.92 9.56
C GLY A 954 48.28 -16.59 9.78
N ARG A 955 48.87 -16.03 8.73
CA ARG A 955 49.50 -14.71 8.80
C ARG A 955 48.48 -13.60 9.04
N MET A 956 47.29 -13.68 8.43
CA MET A 956 46.24 -12.68 8.61
C MET A 956 45.78 -12.61 10.07
N GLN A 957 45.54 -13.76 10.70
CA GLN A 957 45.13 -13.83 12.10
C GLN A 957 46.24 -13.31 13.04
N GLU A 958 47.49 -13.72 12.84
CA GLU A 958 48.64 -13.24 13.63
C GLU A 958 48.92 -11.74 13.46
N LYS A 959 48.47 -11.15 12.35
CA LYS A 959 48.51 -9.69 12.12
C LYS A 959 47.26 -8.97 12.63
N GLY A 960 46.25 -9.68 13.13
CA GLY A 960 45.03 -9.11 13.68
C GLY A 960 44.14 -8.41 12.64
N VAL A 961 44.24 -8.80 11.36
CA VAL A 961 43.41 -8.20 10.27
C VAL A 961 42.10 -8.96 10.04
N ILE A 962 41.96 -10.16 10.62
CA ILE A 962 40.72 -10.95 10.68
C ILE A 962 40.46 -11.39 12.12
N ASN A 963 39.21 -11.67 12.43
CA ASN A 963 38.78 -12.12 13.75
C ASN A 963 39.16 -13.59 14.03
N ASP A 964 38.94 -14.48 13.05
CA ASP A 964 39.28 -15.90 13.18
C ASP A 964 39.40 -16.61 11.83
N ILE A 965 40.04 -17.79 11.84
CA ILE A 965 40.14 -18.70 10.69
C ILE A 965 39.09 -19.81 10.84
N LEU A 966 38.13 -19.84 9.91
CA LEU A 966 37.00 -20.77 9.96
C LEU A 966 37.20 -21.97 9.04
N ASP A 967 36.43 -23.02 9.31
CA ASP A 967 36.28 -24.16 8.41
C ASP A 967 34.92 -24.12 7.72
N TRP A 968 34.90 -24.20 6.39
CA TRP A 968 33.67 -24.14 5.59
C TRP A 968 32.55 -25.05 6.10
N LYS A 969 32.85 -26.30 6.48
CA LYS A 969 31.80 -27.28 6.82
C LYS A 969 31.00 -26.89 8.06
N THR A 970 31.63 -26.18 9.00
CA THR A 970 31.03 -25.75 10.28
C THR A 970 30.67 -24.26 10.31
N SER A 971 31.03 -23.52 9.26
CA SER A 971 30.81 -22.08 9.15
C SER A 971 29.33 -21.68 9.31
N ARG A 972 28.38 -22.47 8.80
CA ARG A 972 26.93 -22.23 8.94
C ARG A 972 26.51 -22.06 10.40
N THR A 973 26.89 -23.00 11.26
CA THR A 973 26.56 -22.98 12.69
C THR A 973 27.21 -21.80 13.39
N PHE A 974 28.49 -21.52 13.07
CA PHE A 974 29.21 -20.39 13.63
C PHE A 974 28.52 -19.06 13.31
N PHE A 975 28.23 -18.81 12.03
CA PHE A 975 27.64 -17.56 11.58
C PHE A 975 26.21 -17.37 12.10
N TYR A 976 25.42 -18.45 12.23
CA TYR A 976 24.09 -18.34 12.84
C TYR A 976 24.16 -17.77 14.26
N TRP A 977 24.95 -18.41 15.15
CA TRP A 977 25.06 -17.96 16.54
C TRP A 977 25.75 -16.61 16.66
N ARG A 978 26.80 -16.37 15.85
CA ARG A 978 27.49 -15.07 15.85
C ARG A 978 26.56 -13.96 15.42
N LEU A 979 25.81 -14.15 14.34
CA LEU A 979 24.90 -13.13 13.83
C LEU A 979 23.75 -12.88 14.80
N ARG A 980 23.16 -13.96 15.36
CA ARG A 980 22.10 -13.83 16.38
C ARG A 980 22.58 -13.03 17.58
N ARG A 981 23.80 -13.31 18.06
CA ARG A 981 24.46 -12.56 19.13
C ARG A 981 24.59 -11.08 18.77
N LEU A 982 25.17 -10.77 17.61
CA LEU A 982 25.41 -9.38 17.20
C LEU A 982 24.11 -8.59 17.06
N LEU A 983 23.04 -9.20 16.53
CA LEU A 983 21.73 -8.55 16.42
C LEU A 983 21.12 -8.26 17.79
N LEU A 984 21.20 -9.19 18.73
CA LEU A 984 20.70 -8.99 20.10
C LEU A 984 21.55 -7.98 20.88
N GLU A 985 22.88 -8.05 20.76
CA GLU A 985 23.78 -7.06 21.35
C GLU A 985 23.50 -5.67 20.79
N ASP A 986 23.32 -5.52 19.47
CA ASP A 986 22.99 -4.24 18.84
C ASP A 986 21.65 -3.69 19.33
N LEU A 987 20.63 -4.54 19.47
CA LEU A 987 19.34 -4.15 20.02
C LEU A 987 19.48 -3.61 21.45
N VAL A 988 20.22 -4.29 22.31
CA VAL A 988 20.43 -3.84 23.69
C VAL A 988 21.32 -2.59 23.73
N LYS A 989 22.36 -2.50 22.89
CA LYS A 989 23.19 -1.30 22.74
C LYS A 989 22.36 -0.10 22.31
N LYS A 990 21.44 -0.27 21.36
CA LYS A 990 20.48 0.77 20.94
C LYS A 990 19.56 1.19 22.09
N LYS A 991 19.02 0.25 22.88
CA LYS A 991 18.22 0.59 24.07
C LYS A 991 19.03 1.38 25.10
N ILE A 992 20.28 0.99 25.38
CA ILE A 992 21.17 1.71 26.31
C ILE A 992 21.50 3.10 25.78
N HIS A 993 21.83 3.23 24.49
CA HIS A 993 22.11 4.52 23.86
C HIS A 993 20.87 5.44 23.89
N ASN A 994 19.67 4.91 23.66
CA ASN A 994 18.43 5.69 23.76
C ASN A 994 18.17 6.16 25.21
N ALA A 995 18.57 5.37 26.21
CA ALA A 995 18.45 5.74 27.62
C ALA A 995 19.49 6.78 28.06
N ASN A 996 20.72 6.70 27.56
CA ASN A 996 21.77 7.70 27.76
C ASN A 996 22.68 7.81 26.52
N PRO A 997 22.47 8.85 25.69
CA PRO A 997 23.27 9.07 24.48
C PRO A 997 24.74 9.44 24.71
N GLU A 998 25.15 9.80 25.93
CA GLU A 998 26.53 10.19 26.23
C GLU A 998 27.47 8.99 26.44
N LEU A 999 26.92 7.78 26.58
CA LEU A 999 27.72 6.57 26.80
C LEU A 999 28.38 6.10 25.50
N THR A 1000 29.70 5.88 25.57
CA THR A 1000 30.47 5.34 24.44
C THR A 1000 30.29 3.84 24.29
N ASP A 1001 30.41 3.30 23.07
CA ASP A 1001 30.23 1.86 22.80
C ASP A 1001 31.14 0.97 23.63
N GLY A 1002 32.40 1.37 23.84
CA GLY A 1002 33.34 0.61 24.67
C GLY A 1002 32.87 0.51 26.12
N GLN A 1003 32.27 1.58 26.66
CA GLN A 1003 31.66 1.55 27.99
C GLN A 1003 30.43 0.65 28.01
N ILE A 1004 29.57 0.73 26.99
CA ILE A 1004 28.36 -0.10 26.87
C ILE A 1004 28.73 -1.59 26.81
N GLN A 1005 29.72 -1.96 26.00
CA GLN A 1005 30.21 -3.35 25.92
C GLN A 1005 30.77 -3.85 27.25
N ALA A 1006 31.58 -3.03 27.93
CA ALA A 1006 32.10 -3.37 29.26
C ALA A 1006 30.98 -3.51 30.30
N MET A 1007 29.97 -2.66 30.24
CA MET A 1007 28.78 -2.73 31.11
C MET A 1007 27.97 -3.99 30.86
N LEU A 1008 27.72 -4.34 29.60
CA LEU A 1008 27.01 -5.58 29.25
C LEU A 1008 27.76 -6.81 29.74
N ARG A 1009 29.09 -6.85 29.54
CA ARG A 1009 29.93 -7.92 30.06
C ARG A 1009 29.86 -7.99 31.58
N ARG A 1010 29.88 -6.85 32.27
CA ARG A 1010 29.74 -6.78 33.72
C ARG A 1010 28.39 -7.34 34.18
N TRP A 1011 27.29 -6.91 33.57
CA TRP A 1011 25.94 -7.39 33.91
C TRP A 1011 25.77 -8.88 33.67
N PHE A 1012 26.33 -9.40 32.57
CA PHE A 1012 26.37 -10.84 32.33
C PHE A 1012 27.09 -11.57 33.46
N VAL A 1013 28.29 -11.11 33.85
CA VAL A 1013 29.09 -11.72 34.92
C VAL A 1013 28.43 -11.60 36.29
N GLU A 1014 27.73 -10.49 36.57
CA GLU A 1014 26.97 -10.29 37.81
C GLU A 1014 25.79 -11.27 37.93
N VAL A 1015 25.13 -11.59 36.81
CA VAL A 1015 23.96 -12.48 36.78
C VAL A 1015 24.36 -13.96 36.74
N GLU A 1016 25.27 -14.34 35.83
CA GLU A 1016 25.67 -15.74 35.61
C GLU A 1016 26.83 -16.20 36.52
N GLY A 1017 27.49 -15.24 37.19
CA GLY A 1017 28.61 -15.46 38.09
C GLY A 1017 29.97 -15.50 37.38
N THR A 1018 31.03 -15.12 38.11
CA THR A 1018 32.41 -15.04 37.59
C THR A 1018 32.95 -16.36 37.05
N VAL A 1019 32.45 -17.49 37.53
CA VAL A 1019 32.84 -18.83 37.05
C VAL A 1019 32.46 -19.03 35.58
N LYS A 1020 31.36 -18.42 35.10
CA LYS A 1020 30.92 -18.46 33.71
C LYS A 1020 31.44 -17.29 32.88
N ALA A 1021 32.41 -16.51 33.34
CA ALA A 1021 32.90 -15.34 32.59
C ALA A 1021 33.52 -15.71 31.23
N TYR A 1022 34.10 -16.91 31.09
CA TYR A 1022 34.64 -17.42 29.82
C TYR A 1022 33.53 -17.71 28.78
N VAL A 1023 32.30 -17.93 29.25
CA VAL A 1023 31.13 -18.21 28.41
C VAL A 1023 30.70 -16.98 27.60
N TRP A 1024 31.13 -15.78 28.00
CA TRP A 1024 30.93 -14.54 27.23
C TRP A 1024 31.47 -14.63 25.80
N ASP A 1025 32.53 -15.40 25.58
CA ASP A 1025 33.13 -15.58 24.26
C ASP A 1025 32.40 -16.67 23.45
N ASN A 1026 31.58 -17.51 24.09
CA ASN A 1026 30.72 -18.48 23.42
C ASN A 1026 29.45 -17.80 22.87
N ASN A 1027 29.26 -17.84 21.56
CA ASN A 1027 28.12 -17.18 20.91
C ASN A 1027 26.77 -17.79 21.34
N LYS A 1028 26.68 -19.11 21.50
CA LYS A 1028 25.40 -19.79 21.81
C LYS A 1028 24.89 -19.42 23.20
N ASP A 1029 25.72 -19.63 24.21
CA ASP A 1029 25.33 -19.43 25.60
C ASP A 1029 24.98 -17.95 25.89
N LEU A 1030 25.68 -17.00 25.24
CA LEU A 1030 25.35 -15.58 25.38
C LEU A 1030 24.03 -15.21 24.71
N VAL A 1031 23.72 -15.80 23.55
CA VAL A 1031 22.41 -15.61 22.88
C VAL A 1031 21.29 -16.11 23.79
N GLU A 1032 21.43 -17.31 24.36
CA GLU A 1032 20.43 -17.88 25.28
C GLU A 1032 20.21 -16.97 26.50
N TRP A 1033 21.27 -16.37 27.04
CA TRP A 1033 21.15 -15.38 28.11
C TRP A 1033 20.45 -14.08 27.66
N LEU A 1034 20.85 -13.50 26.53
CA LEU A 1034 20.26 -12.26 26.00
C LEU A 1034 18.76 -12.42 25.70
N GLU A 1035 18.36 -13.53 25.10
CA GLU A 1035 16.96 -13.83 24.82
C GLU A 1035 16.16 -13.91 26.11
N LYS A 1036 16.65 -14.64 27.11
CA LYS A 1036 16.00 -14.74 28.42
C LYS A 1036 15.85 -13.38 29.13
N GLN A 1037 16.79 -12.45 28.93
CA GLN A 1037 16.69 -11.10 29.50
C GLN A 1037 15.71 -10.20 28.72
N LEU A 1038 15.43 -10.49 27.45
CA LEU A 1038 14.54 -9.70 26.60
C LEU A 1038 13.10 -10.22 26.59
N THR A 1039 12.87 -11.48 26.96
CA THR A 1039 11.53 -12.05 27.13
C THR A 1039 10.92 -11.60 28.46
N GLU A 1040 9.82 -10.85 28.42
CA GLU A 1040 9.01 -10.56 29.60
C GLU A 1040 8.13 -11.78 29.94
N GLU A 1041 8.70 -12.77 30.62
CA GLU A 1041 7.86 -13.76 31.30
C GLU A 1041 7.31 -13.13 32.59
N ASP A 1042 5.98 -13.08 32.72
CA ASP A 1042 5.25 -12.55 33.87
C ASP A 1042 5.81 -13.09 35.20
N GLY A 1043 6.72 -12.33 35.83
CA GLY A 1043 7.26 -12.62 37.17
C GLY A 1043 8.78 -12.50 37.34
N VAL A 1044 9.60 -12.62 36.29
CA VAL A 1044 11.06 -12.52 36.39
C VAL A 1044 11.53 -11.15 35.91
N ARG A 1045 12.10 -10.33 36.80
CA ARG A 1045 12.64 -9.00 36.42
C ARG A 1045 13.88 -9.15 35.56
N SER A 1046 13.83 -8.59 34.34
CA SER A 1046 15.01 -8.44 33.48
C SER A 1046 16.02 -7.47 34.11
N VAL A 1047 17.23 -7.95 34.35
CA VAL A 1047 18.32 -7.14 34.94
C VAL A 1047 18.78 -6.08 33.94
N ILE A 1048 18.74 -6.39 32.64
CA ILE A 1048 19.08 -5.44 31.57
C ILE A 1048 18.10 -4.27 31.59
N GLU A 1049 16.79 -4.53 31.55
CA GLU A 1049 15.77 -3.47 31.55
C GLU A 1049 15.79 -2.66 32.84
N GLU A 1050 16.00 -3.28 33.99
CA GLU A 1050 16.10 -2.58 35.27
C GLU A 1050 17.32 -1.64 35.30
N ASN A 1051 18.48 -2.12 34.84
CA ASN A 1051 19.69 -1.31 34.76
C ASN A 1051 19.55 -0.15 33.76
N ILE A 1052 18.88 -0.37 32.63
CA ILE A 1052 18.58 0.69 31.66
C ILE A 1052 17.69 1.78 32.30
N LYS A 1053 16.68 1.39 33.09
CA LYS A 1053 15.86 2.36 33.85
C LYS A 1053 16.69 3.17 34.84
N TYR A 1054 17.64 2.55 35.55
CA TYR A 1054 18.54 3.28 36.44
C TYR A 1054 19.46 4.25 35.69
N ILE A 1055 20.00 3.84 34.54
CA ILE A 1055 20.83 4.71 33.68
C ILE A 1055 20.03 5.91 33.20
N SER A 1056 18.82 5.68 32.68
CA SER A 1056 17.93 6.75 32.22
C SER A 1056 17.59 7.72 33.35
N ARG A 1057 17.26 7.20 34.54
CA ARG A 1057 16.99 8.02 35.72
C ARG A 1057 18.19 8.87 36.14
N ASP A 1058 19.39 8.30 36.19
CA ASP A 1058 20.62 9.02 36.53
C ASP A 1058 20.93 10.11 35.49
N TYR A 1059 20.72 9.80 34.20
CA TYR A 1059 20.92 10.75 33.10
C TYR A 1059 19.95 11.94 33.18
N VAL A 1060 18.64 11.70 33.34
CA VAL A 1060 17.64 12.77 33.53
C VAL A 1060 17.96 13.60 34.78
N LEU A 1061 18.40 12.96 35.86
CA LEU A 1061 18.80 13.65 37.08
C LEU A 1061 20.01 14.57 36.85
N LYS A 1062 21.01 14.13 36.08
CA LYS A 1062 22.15 14.97 35.67
C LYS A 1062 21.70 16.15 34.81
N GLN A 1063 20.77 15.95 33.88
CA GLN A 1063 20.22 17.04 33.06
C GLN A 1063 19.46 18.07 33.92
N ILE A 1064 18.64 17.61 34.86
CA ILE A 1064 17.95 18.51 35.79
C ILE A 1064 18.98 19.29 36.63
N ARG A 1065 20.03 18.61 37.13
CA ARG A 1065 21.12 19.27 37.88
C ARG A 1065 21.82 20.32 37.03
N SER A 1066 22.14 20.05 35.76
CA SER A 1066 22.79 21.03 34.89
C SER A 1066 21.88 22.23 34.57
N LEU A 1067 20.57 21.99 34.36
CA LEU A 1067 19.58 23.05 34.16
C LEU A 1067 19.43 23.95 35.40
N VAL A 1068 19.37 23.36 36.60
CA VAL A 1068 19.28 24.09 37.87
C VAL A 1068 20.59 24.81 38.19
N GLN A 1069 21.74 24.23 37.86
CA GLN A 1069 23.04 24.87 38.05
C GLN A 1069 23.23 26.07 37.10
N ALA A 1070 22.68 25.99 35.88
CA ALA A 1070 22.70 27.09 34.92
C ALA A 1070 21.75 28.23 35.29
N ASN A 1071 20.61 27.91 35.93
CA ASN A 1071 19.58 28.88 36.32
C ASN A 1071 19.12 28.66 37.78
N PRO A 1072 19.97 28.95 38.80
CA PRO A 1072 19.65 28.65 40.19
C PRO A 1072 18.43 29.42 40.72
N GLU A 1073 18.14 30.59 40.18
CA GLU A 1073 17.03 31.46 40.55
C GLU A 1073 15.65 30.86 40.24
N VAL A 1074 15.53 30.01 39.22
CA VAL A 1074 14.27 29.36 38.81
C VAL A 1074 13.98 28.11 39.64
N ALA A 1075 14.93 27.67 40.49
CA ALA A 1075 14.80 26.47 41.30
C ALA A 1075 13.60 26.53 42.24
N MET A 1076 13.37 27.68 42.90
CA MET A 1076 12.26 27.84 43.84
C MET A 1076 10.90 27.79 43.14
N ASP A 1077 10.74 28.49 42.02
CA ASP A 1077 9.50 28.46 41.23
C ASP A 1077 9.21 27.05 40.69
N SER A 1078 10.26 26.33 40.28
CA SER A 1078 10.17 24.93 39.84
C SER A 1078 9.75 23.99 40.99
N ILE A 1079 10.29 24.20 42.21
CA ILE A 1079 9.90 23.45 43.41
C ILE A 1079 8.43 23.73 43.77
N VAL A 1080 7.97 24.98 43.66
CA VAL A 1080 6.56 25.34 43.87
C VAL A 1080 5.65 24.59 42.89
N HIS A 1081 6.00 24.56 41.60
CA HIS A 1081 5.23 23.79 40.62
C HIS A 1081 5.25 22.27 40.89
N MET A 1082 6.41 21.70 41.23
CA MET A 1082 6.52 20.26 41.56
C MET A 1082 5.70 19.88 42.80
N THR A 1083 5.73 20.71 43.85
CA THR A 1083 5.01 20.45 45.11
C THR A 1083 3.49 20.51 44.96
N GLN A 1084 2.95 21.15 43.91
CA GLN A 1084 1.51 21.13 43.60
C GLN A 1084 1.02 19.76 43.11
N HIS A 1085 1.85 19.02 42.38
CA HIS A 1085 1.52 17.68 41.84
C HIS A 1085 1.81 16.53 42.81
N ILE A 1086 2.49 16.82 43.92
CA ILE A 1086 2.93 15.84 44.92
C ILE A 1086 1.85 15.69 46.02
N SER A 1087 1.68 14.47 46.51
CA SER A 1087 0.70 14.15 47.55
C SER A 1087 0.99 14.88 48.88
N PRO A 1088 -0.01 15.13 49.74
CA PRO A 1088 0.19 15.83 51.01
C PRO A 1088 1.25 15.19 51.92
N THR A 1089 1.37 13.86 51.89
CA THR A 1089 2.38 13.08 52.63
C THR A 1089 3.79 13.31 52.12
N GLN A 1090 3.97 13.31 50.81
CA GLN A 1090 5.26 13.63 50.18
C GLN A 1090 5.61 15.12 50.33
N ARG A 1091 4.62 16.03 50.35
CA ARG A 1091 4.85 17.44 50.70
C ARG A 1091 5.36 17.60 52.12
N ALA A 1092 4.76 16.89 53.09
CA ALA A 1092 5.24 16.89 54.47
C ALA A 1092 6.69 16.39 54.57
N GLU A 1093 7.06 15.39 53.77
CA GLU A 1093 8.43 14.87 53.70
C GLU A 1093 9.41 15.87 53.06
N VAL A 1094 9.02 16.56 51.99
CA VAL A 1094 9.83 17.62 51.37
C VAL A 1094 10.03 18.79 52.33
N VAL A 1095 8.97 19.22 53.03
CA VAL A 1095 9.07 20.26 54.08
C VAL A 1095 9.98 19.81 55.22
N ARG A 1096 9.91 18.54 55.64
CA ARG A 1096 10.82 17.96 56.65
C ARG A 1096 12.27 18.00 56.20
N ILE A 1097 12.55 17.63 54.95
CA ILE A 1097 13.92 17.62 54.41
C ILE A 1097 14.45 19.05 54.26
N LEU A 1098 13.68 19.97 53.69
CA LEU A 1098 14.09 21.38 53.54
C LEU A 1098 14.33 22.05 54.89
N SER A 1099 13.49 21.80 55.89
CA SER A 1099 13.69 22.33 57.26
C SER A 1099 14.92 21.75 57.97
N THR A 1100 15.40 20.56 57.59
CA THR A 1100 16.68 20.01 58.07
C THR A 1100 17.91 20.50 57.31
N MET A 1101 17.75 21.12 56.12
CA MET A 1101 18.87 21.66 55.34
C MET A 1101 19.29 23.08 55.76
N ASP A 1102 18.42 23.82 56.46
CA ASP A 1102 18.69 25.18 56.96
C ASP A 1102 19.44 25.24 58.30
N SER A 1103 19.79 24.10 58.90
CA SER A 1103 20.71 24.06 60.06
C SER A 1103 22.16 24.08 59.57
N PRO A 1104 22.93 25.17 59.80
CA PRO A 1104 24.34 25.21 59.43
C PRO A 1104 25.09 24.16 60.25
N SER A 1105 25.85 23.29 59.58
CA SER A 1105 26.76 22.35 60.21
C SER A 1105 27.84 23.12 60.99
N THR A 1106 27.70 23.19 62.32
CA THR A 1106 28.81 23.34 63.25
C THR A 1106 29.60 22.05 63.38
#